data_AF-A0A5Q3HHZ2-F1
#
_entry.id   AF-A0A5Q3HHZ2-F1
#
_cell.length_a   1.000
_cell.length_b   1.000
_cell.length_c   1.000
_cell.angle_alpha   90.00
_cell.angle_beta   90.00
_cell.angle_gamma   90.00
#
_symmetry.space_group_name_H-M   'P 1'
#
loop_
_entity.id
_entity.type
_entity.pdbx_description
1 polymer ?
#
loop_
_entity_poly.entity_id
_entity_poly.type
_entity_poly.pdbx_seq_one_letter_code
_entity_poly.pdbx_strand_id
1 'polypeptide(L)'
;MSSPSPTRAFTAWLSRLALFIIMAPAVALAATPTTTVLSSSAGAAPVGQSITLTATVTGASPTGTVTFKDGATTVGSGAITAGVATLGTSALALGSHTLIAEYAGDTNNDPSTSAGITVVINVGTPTWQFGYDAMGRPTTVLDPNGLASYTYYDSLGRPIQTQQPANTGSTTPTTTSFAYNARDDLTQVTDPRSLNTSYTPNGLGDVTTQTSPDTGASQYTYDANGNVLTKTDARGKLTQYTYDNLDRLKRVQYPTGTDTLIEYDGGSTPTPAAVGELTKITDASGQAVYTYDSMGRKTGKTQTTGAKTFTVGYTWGDTGTALDKLTAITYPSGTKINYSYNAYGDVSGITVNPPNANGVGTNTGTSLPMISAITQNAESKLTGWTWASAKTQAIAYDGNGEIAAYNLGDSTGTGSAAGIRRTVTRDSAGRITGYTHISNGTAVPALDQSFGYDNLNRLISATQNGTAIQYSYDATGNRTAKAVSGTSYPNTISATSNKLTQMQDVGGAATVVHDAVGNITSDGTDTYTYSDRGRLATMTNAGGTVTYSYNALELRVGKTGPTALVPTGATYYVYDESGKLLGEYDANGTPLYETIYLGSPVGVVKQSGTAAGNDIAINLYNVSTDQIGAPRIITRQSDEAVVWRWDSAEAFGATAPDQNPSSLGVFSFNQRLPGQVFDSESGLFQNWNREYNPRIGRYMQSDPIGLEGGINTFAYVGGNPLNVIDPQGLNMVMAANRAAAWVQSAYYRFGPVITELVAGASGVNGTVAAPMSPLVAQIPTTVSRMTPVARAVAEGVESGAFCPAREVAPLWSATKSKSAVENAFGHWQKHASEFPELANAKQYAETAKSLVSNPPASAFTKARGAETLVYDPLTNTFAVQGVSGAPKTMFRPMDGINYWNKQ
;
A
#
# COMPACT_ATOMS: atom_id res chain seq x y z
N MET A 1 67.52 -107.94 -26.50
CA MET A 1 67.17 -108.37 -25.13
C MET A 1 67.35 -107.18 -24.19
N SER A 2 66.67 -107.19 -23.03
CA SER A 2 66.98 -106.44 -21.80
C SER A 2 67.10 -104.90 -21.82
N SER A 3 66.59 -104.26 -20.76
CA SER A 3 66.92 -102.88 -20.36
C SER A 3 68.38 -102.80 -19.84
N PRO A 4 68.97 -101.60 -19.71
CA PRO A 4 68.82 -100.86 -18.46
C PRO A 4 68.52 -99.35 -18.61
N SER A 5 68.09 -98.73 -17.50
CA SER A 5 67.79 -97.30 -17.37
C SER A 5 69.02 -96.38 -17.40
N PRO A 6 68.82 -95.07 -17.61
CA PRO A 6 69.25 -94.17 -16.53
C PRO A 6 68.25 -93.04 -16.21
N THR A 7 67.91 -92.91 -14.92
CA THR A 7 67.06 -91.85 -14.33
C THR A 7 67.78 -90.50 -14.20
N ARG A 8 68.18 -89.89 -15.33
CA ARG A 8 68.81 -88.55 -15.37
C ARG A 8 68.26 -87.55 -16.41
N ALA A 9 67.25 -87.92 -17.20
CA ALA A 9 66.70 -87.04 -18.23
C ALA A 9 65.54 -86.12 -17.75
N PHE A 10 64.81 -86.48 -16.68
CA PHE A 10 63.54 -85.82 -16.34
C PHE A 10 63.70 -84.47 -15.64
N THR A 11 64.71 -84.31 -14.76
CA THR A 11 64.94 -83.09 -13.97
C THR A 11 65.40 -81.89 -14.81
N ALA A 12 65.92 -82.13 -16.03
CA ALA A 12 66.34 -81.07 -16.95
C ALA A 12 65.19 -80.50 -17.80
N TRP A 13 64.06 -81.22 -17.91
CA TRP A 13 62.93 -80.83 -18.76
C TRP A 13 61.95 -79.91 -18.02
N LEU A 14 61.57 -80.26 -16.78
CA LEU A 14 60.73 -79.41 -15.92
C LEU A 14 61.36 -78.03 -15.64
N SER A 15 62.69 -77.96 -15.54
CA SER A 15 63.43 -76.70 -15.38
C SER A 15 63.46 -75.80 -16.63
N ARG A 16 62.93 -76.28 -17.77
CA ARG A 16 62.72 -75.48 -18.99
C ARG A 16 61.25 -75.35 -19.41
N LEU A 17 60.35 -76.12 -18.80
CA LEU A 17 58.91 -75.82 -18.78
C LEU A 17 58.51 -74.80 -17.69
N ALA A 18 59.51 -74.26 -16.96
CA ALA A 18 59.45 -72.92 -16.37
C ALA A 18 59.54 -71.78 -17.42
N LEU A 19 59.45 -72.13 -18.72
CA LEU A 19 58.79 -71.39 -19.80
C LEU A 19 58.18 -70.03 -19.42
N PHE A 20 58.84 -68.95 -19.83
CA PHE A 20 58.21 -67.73 -20.41
C PHE A 20 57.09 -67.01 -19.63
N ILE A 21 56.93 -67.23 -18.32
CA ILE A 21 55.91 -66.55 -17.47
C ILE A 21 56.51 -65.32 -16.72
N ILE A 22 57.68 -64.84 -17.14
CA ILE A 22 58.28 -63.58 -16.71
C ILE A 22 58.79 -62.85 -17.95
N MET A 23 58.50 -61.54 -18.07
CA MET A 23 58.79 -60.69 -19.24
C MET A 23 58.02 -61.01 -20.54
N ALA A 24 56.72 -61.25 -20.43
CA ALA A 24 55.81 -60.41 -21.22
C ALA A 24 55.56 -59.13 -20.40
N PRO A 25 55.63 -57.90 -20.96
CA PRO A 25 54.93 -56.80 -20.33
C PRO A 25 53.45 -57.15 -20.29
N ALA A 26 52.74 -56.74 -19.23
CA ALA A 26 51.30 -56.66 -19.34
C ALA A 26 51.00 -55.70 -20.48
N VAL A 27 50.44 -56.21 -21.58
CA VAL A 27 49.88 -55.36 -22.63
C VAL A 27 48.64 -54.75 -22.01
N ALA A 28 48.83 -53.63 -21.30
CA ALA A 28 47.77 -52.68 -21.05
C ALA A 28 47.19 -52.36 -22.43
N LEU A 29 45.97 -52.83 -22.68
CA LEU A 29 45.19 -52.36 -23.80
C LEU A 29 45.13 -50.84 -23.64
N ALA A 30 45.76 -50.12 -24.56
CA ALA A 30 45.75 -48.66 -24.53
C ALA A 30 44.28 -48.25 -24.48
N ALA A 31 43.91 -47.53 -23.43
CA ALA A 31 42.54 -47.12 -23.20
C ALA A 31 42.07 -46.33 -24.43
N THR A 32 40.82 -46.56 -24.85
CA THR A 32 40.34 -46.00 -26.12
C THR A 32 40.29 -44.48 -25.99
N PRO A 33 40.91 -43.70 -26.89
CA PRO A 33 40.84 -42.25 -26.84
C PRO A 33 39.39 -41.77 -26.89
N THR A 34 38.97 -40.99 -25.89
CA THR A 34 37.60 -40.49 -25.81
C THR A 34 37.45 -39.04 -26.29
N THR A 35 36.24 -38.69 -26.72
CA THR A 35 35.86 -37.29 -26.95
C THR A 35 34.64 -36.95 -26.10
N THR A 36 34.75 -35.88 -25.30
CA THR A 36 33.65 -35.35 -24.50
C THR A 36 33.10 -34.08 -25.15
N VAL A 37 31.80 -34.05 -25.43
CA VAL A 37 31.10 -32.86 -25.97
C VAL A 37 30.11 -32.37 -24.93
N LEU A 38 30.24 -31.11 -24.50
CA LEU A 38 29.34 -30.46 -23.57
C LEU A 38 28.29 -29.61 -24.32
N SER A 39 27.06 -29.64 -23.83
CA SER A 39 25.95 -28.79 -24.24
C SER A 39 25.15 -28.32 -23.01
N SER A 40 24.41 -27.22 -23.15
CA SER A 40 23.48 -26.70 -22.15
C SER A 40 22.08 -26.61 -22.76
N SER A 41 21.04 -26.82 -21.96
CA SER A 41 19.64 -26.59 -22.35
C SER A 41 19.34 -25.13 -22.72
N ALA A 42 20.18 -24.17 -22.30
CA ALA A 42 20.07 -22.76 -22.65
C ALA A 42 21.46 -22.08 -22.71
N GLY A 43 21.65 -21.17 -23.67
CA GLY A 43 22.83 -20.31 -23.75
C GLY A 43 22.76 -19.08 -22.82
N ALA A 44 21.56 -18.73 -22.35
CA ALA A 44 21.34 -17.73 -21.31
C ALA A 44 20.11 -18.10 -20.48
N ALA A 45 20.11 -17.80 -19.18
CA ALA A 45 19.03 -18.11 -18.26
C ALA A 45 18.96 -17.06 -17.12
N PRO A 46 17.79 -16.86 -16.48
CA PRO A 46 17.71 -16.10 -15.22
C PRO A 46 18.52 -16.79 -14.11
N VAL A 47 19.10 -16.01 -13.20
CA VAL A 47 19.69 -16.56 -11.95
C VAL A 47 18.63 -17.37 -11.19
N GLY A 48 19.06 -18.48 -10.57
CA GLY A 48 18.15 -19.42 -9.89
C GLY A 48 17.33 -20.34 -10.81
N GLN A 49 17.28 -20.12 -12.13
CA GLN A 49 16.67 -21.07 -13.05
C GLN A 49 17.57 -22.31 -13.21
N SER A 50 16.99 -23.50 -13.10
CA SER A 50 17.73 -24.75 -13.37
C SER A 50 18.00 -24.91 -14.87
N ILE A 51 19.27 -24.88 -15.26
CA ILE A 51 19.73 -25.33 -16.58
C ILE A 51 20.16 -26.80 -16.51
N THR A 52 20.03 -27.53 -17.61
CA THR A 52 20.56 -28.90 -17.73
C THR A 52 21.81 -28.89 -18.59
N LEU A 53 22.94 -29.24 -17.98
CA LEU A 53 24.18 -29.53 -18.67
C LEU A 53 24.18 -30.99 -19.10
N THR A 54 24.55 -31.24 -20.36
CA THR A 54 24.59 -32.59 -20.95
C THR A 54 25.96 -32.80 -21.59
N ALA A 55 26.72 -33.76 -21.05
CA ALA A 55 28.01 -34.18 -21.56
C ALA A 55 27.90 -35.56 -22.23
N THR A 56 28.21 -35.63 -23.52
CA THR A 56 28.26 -36.87 -24.29
C THR A 56 29.71 -37.31 -24.42
N VAL A 57 30.04 -38.49 -23.89
CA VAL A 57 31.37 -39.10 -23.95
C VAL A 57 31.35 -40.22 -24.99
N THR A 58 32.13 -40.05 -26.06
CA THR A 58 32.31 -41.08 -27.09
C THR A 58 33.54 -41.92 -26.76
N GLY A 59 33.39 -43.24 -26.70
CA GLY A 59 34.45 -44.19 -26.36
C GLY A 59 33.97 -45.65 -26.47
N ALA A 60 34.79 -46.60 -26.01
CA ALA A 60 34.41 -48.01 -25.89
C ALA A 60 33.51 -48.23 -24.66
N SER A 61 32.22 -47.91 -24.81
CA SER A 61 31.19 -48.03 -23.75
C SER A 61 31.60 -47.38 -22.42
N PRO A 62 31.90 -46.07 -22.39
CA PRO A 62 32.45 -45.39 -21.22
C PRO A 62 31.51 -45.43 -20.01
N THR A 63 32.11 -45.53 -18.83
CA THR A 63 31.44 -45.72 -17.53
C THR A 63 31.95 -44.73 -16.49
N GLY A 64 31.35 -44.71 -15.29
CA GLY A 64 31.77 -43.80 -14.22
C GLY A 64 31.07 -42.45 -14.28
N THR A 65 31.81 -41.35 -14.15
CA THR A 65 31.25 -40.00 -13.91
C THR A 65 31.95 -38.90 -14.69
N VAL A 66 31.19 -37.90 -15.12
CA VAL A 66 31.68 -36.62 -15.66
C VAL A 66 31.54 -35.54 -14.60
N THR A 67 32.58 -34.72 -14.43
CA THR A 67 32.57 -33.53 -13.56
C THR A 67 32.35 -32.28 -14.40
N PHE A 68 31.38 -31.45 -14.02
CA PHE A 68 31.10 -30.17 -14.67
C PHE A 68 31.73 -29.03 -13.85
N LYS A 69 32.43 -28.11 -14.52
CA LYS A 69 33.12 -26.97 -13.88
C LYS A 69 32.81 -25.65 -14.55
N ASP A 70 32.91 -24.58 -13.76
CA ASP A 70 33.03 -23.19 -14.22
C ASP A 70 34.43 -22.70 -13.85
N GLY A 71 35.30 -22.53 -14.85
CA GLY A 71 36.73 -22.33 -14.63
C GLY A 71 37.34 -23.45 -13.78
N ALA A 72 37.85 -23.10 -12.60
CA ALA A 72 38.42 -24.06 -11.64
C ALA A 72 37.40 -24.65 -10.65
N THR A 73 36.17 -24.13 -10.60
CA THR A 73 35.17 -24.47 -9.58
C THR A 73 34.26 -25.60 -10.07
N THR A 74 34.14 -26.68 -9.30
CA THR A 74 33.18 -27.75 -9.60
C THR A 74 31.75 -27.29 -9.37
N VAL A 75 30.92 -27.37 -10.41
CA VAL A 75 29.46 -27.08 -10.38
C VAL A 75 28.67 -28.33 -9.97
N GLY A 76 29.18 -29.53 -10.30
CA GLY A 76 28.62 -30.81 -9.89
C GLY A 76 29.16 -31.97 -10.73
N SER A 77 28.57 -33.14 -10.59
CA SER A 77 28.93 -34.33 -11.37
C SER A 77 27.70 -35.16 -11.76
N GLY A 78 27.78 -35.82 -12.91
CA GLY A 78 26.76 -36.73 -13.43
C GLY A 78 27.35 -38.11 -13.72
N ALA A 79 26.60 -39.17 -13.44
CA ALA A 79 26.98 -40.54 -13.81
C ALA A 79 26.71 -40.78 -15.30
N ILE A 80 27.62 -41.51 -15.96
CA ILE A 80 27.47 -41.87 -17.38
C ILE A 80 26.46 -43.02 -17.51
N THR A 81 25.39 -42.77 -18.26
CA THR A 81 24.43 -43.77 -18.70
C THR A 81 24.41 -43.78 -20.23
N ALA A 82 24.74 -44.91 -20.85
CA ALA A 82 24.81 -45.07 -22.32
C ALA A 82 25.64 -43.98 -23.04
N GLY A 83 26.78 -43.58 -22.45
CA GLY A 83 27.66 -42.56 -23.02
C GLY A 83 27.25 -41.10 -22.75
N VAL A 84 26.18 -40.86 -21.99
CA VAL A 84 25.72 -39.50 -21.62
C VAL A 84 25.69 -39.33 -20.11
N ALA A 85 26.22 -38.20 -19.62
CA ALA A 85 26.04 -37.72 -18.26
C ALA A 85 25.29 -36.38 -18.27
N THR A 86 24.37 -36.18 -17.32
CA THR A 86 23.62 -34.94 -17.18
C THR A 86 23.72 -34.36 -15.76
N LEU A 87 23.59 -33.05 -15.67
CA LEU A 87 23.52 -32.30 -14.40
C LEU A 87 22.51 -31.17 -14.53
N GLY A 88 21.46 -31.19 -13.71
CA GLY A 88 20.61 -30.02 -13.48
C GLY A 88 21.27 -29.10 -12.45
N THR A 89 21.37 -27.80 -12.72
CA THR A 89 21.94 -26.82 -11.80
C THR A 89 21.27 -25.46 -11.90
N SER A 90 20.94 -24.88 -10.75
CA SER A 90 20.47 -23.50 -10.56
C SER A 90 21.46 -22.64 -9.78
N ALA A 91 22.65 -23.18 -9.47
CA ALA A 91 23.61 -22.60 -8.52
C ALA A 91 24.64 -21.64 -9.14
N LEU A 92 24.53 -21.34 -10.44
CA LEU A 92 25.38 -20.34 -11.09
C LEU A 92 24.93 -18.92 -10.69
N ALA A 93 25.90 -18.08 -10.35
CA ALA A 93 25.69 -16.68 -9.95
C ALA A 93 25.29 -15.79 -11.14
N LEU A 94 24.98 -14.52 -10.91
CA LEU A 94 24.78 -13.56 -12.00
C LEU A 94 26.11 -13.29 -12.73
N GLY A 95 26.18 -13.53 -14.05
CA GLY A 95 27.41 -13.36 -14.81
C GLY A 95 27.50 -14.17 -16.11
N SER A 96 28.67 -14.16 -16.74
CA SER A 96 28.98 -14.98 -17.92
C SER A 96 29.92 -16.11 -17.51
N HIS A 97 29.42 -17.34 -17.53
CA HIS A 97 30.14 -18.54 -17.10
C HIS A 97 30.76 -19.27 -18.30
N THR A 98 31.93 -19.88 -18.10
CA THR A 98 32.62 -20.68 -19.14
C THR A 98 32.73 -22.11 -18.64
N LEU A 99 31.76 -22.92 -19.06
CA LEU A 99 31.54 -24.25 -18.52
C LEU A 99 32.29 -25.31 -19.32
N ILE A 100 32.94 -26.25 -18.62
CA ILE A 100 33.59 -27.43 -19.19
C ILE A 100 33.10 -28.71 -18.52
N ALA A 101 33.20 -29.83 -19.25
CA ALA A 101 32.97 -31.18 -18.76
C ALA A 101 34.26 -31.98 -18.80
N GLU A 102 34.65 -32.56 -17.67
CA GLU A 102 35.81 -33.44 -17.52
C GLU A 102 35.37 -34.88 -17.26
N TYR A 103 35.71 -35.77 -18.18
CA TYR A 103 35.60 -37.22 -17.99
C TYR A 103 36.94 -37.76 -17.47
N ALA A 104 36.91 -38.44 -16.33
CA ALA A 104 38.12 -38.91 -15.63
C ALA A 104 38.75 -40.19 -16.21
N GLY A 105 38.15 -40.78 -17.25
CA GLY A 105 38.56 -42.08 -17.80
C GLY A 105 37.97 -43.27 -17.03
N ASP A 106 38.08 -44.46 -17.64
CA ASP A 106 37.85 -45.76 -16.98
C ASP A 106 38.89 -46.79 -17.45
N THR A 107 38.75 -48.06 -17.05
CA THR A 107 39.71 -49.12 -17.41
C THR A 107 39.86 -49.39 -18.90
N ASN A 108 38.94 -48.90 -19.74
CA ASN A 108 38.90 -49.10 -21.19
C ASN A 108 38.91 -47.79 -21.99
N ASN A 109 38.87 -46.63 -21.33
CA ASN A 109 38.60 -45.33 -21.95
C ASN A 109 39.51 -44.22 -21.36
N ASP A 110 40.25 -43.52 -22.21
CA ASP A 110 41.10 -42.40 -21.77
C ASP A 110 40.28 -41.26 -21.16
N PRO A 111 40.84 -40.47 -20.22
CA PRO A 111 40.24 -39.21 -19.78
C PRO A 111 40.11 -38.21 -20.94
N SER A 112 39.07 -37.37 -20.92
CA SER A 112 38.94 -36.26 -21.87
C SER A 112 38.19 -35.06 -21.30
N THR A 113 38.40 -33.90 -21.90
CA THR A 113 37.77 -32.64 -21.49
C THR A 113 37.07 -32.02 -22.68
N SER A 114 35.89 -31.45 -22.47
CA SER A 114 35.15 -30.75 -23.54
C SER A 114 35.80 -29.42 -23.92
N ALA A 115 35.46 -28.91 -25.10
CA ALA A 115 35.52 -27.47 -25.34
C ALA A 115 34.63 -26.72 -24.33
N GLY A 116 35.01 -25.48 -24.01
CA GLY A 116 34.21 -24.62 -23.13
C GLY A 116 32.97 -24.09 -23.85
N ILE A 117 31.82 -24.08 -23.17
CA ILE A 117 30.61 -23.38 -23.62
C ILE A 117 30.34 -22.17 -22.74
N THR A 118 29.87 -21.07 -23.33
CA THR A 118 29.43 -19.90 -22.57
C THR A 118 27.96 -20.03 -22.19
N VAL A 119 27.64 -19.80 -20.92
CA VAL A 119 26.25 -19.60 -20.45
C VAL A 119 26.16 -18.27 -19.71
N VAL A 120 25.25 -17.40 -20.15
CA VAL A 120 25.03 -16.09 -19.53
C VAL A 120 23.87 -16.16 -18.56
N ILE A 121 24.17 -16.08 -17.26
CA ILE A 121 23.17 -15.94 -16.21
C ILE A 121 22.85 -14.46 -16.03
N ASN A 122 21.58 -14.10 -16.25
CA ASN A 122 21.09 -12.73 -16.26
C ASN A 122 19.88 -12.57 -15.30
N VAL A 123 19.22 -11.40 -15.34
CA VAL A 123 18.00 -11.11 -14.56
C VAL A 123 16.71 -11.55 -15.29
N GLY A 124 16.83 -12.15 -16.47
CA GLY A 124 15.71 -12.49 -17.36
C GLY A 124 14.98 -11.26 -17.92
N THR A 125 13.71 -11.46 -18.28
CA THR A 125 12.71 -10.37 -18.26
C THR A 125 12.68 -9.78 -16.84
N PRO A 126 12.61 -8.45 -16.63
CA PRO A 126 12.60 -7.86 -15.28
C PRO A 126 11.49 -8.45 -14.41
N THR A 127 11.87 -9.36 -13.51
CA THR A 127 10.96 -10.16 -12.68
C THR A 127 11.46 -10.27 -11.25
N TRP A 128 10.54 -10.22 -10.29
CA TRP A 128 10.83 -10.42 -8.87
C TRP A 128 11.05 -11.90 -8.57
N GLN A 129 12.19 -12.25 -7.97
CA GLN A 129 12.45 -13.62 -7.51
C GLN A 129 12.28 -13.75 -6.00
N PHE A 130 11.83 -14.93 -5.57
CA PHE A 130 11.47 -15.23 -4.19
C PHE A 130 12.13 -16.57 -3.79
N GLY A 131 13.01 -16.53 -2.79
CA GLY A 131 13.59 -17.75 -2.20
C GLY A 131 12.85 -18.13 -0.93
N TYR A 132 12.69 -19.43 -0.69
CA TYR A 132 11.99 -20.00 0.45
C TYR A 132 12.84 -21.07 1.13
N ASP A 133 12.61 -21.32 2.43
CA ASP A 133 13.18 -22.48 3.12
C ASP A 133 12.32 -23.75 2.99
N ALA A 134 12.77 -24.84 3.60
CA ALA A 134 12.08 -26.13 3.59
C ALA A 134 10.72 -26.15 4.32
N MET A 135 10.38 -25.10 5.06
CA MET A 135 9.06 -24.89 5.66
C MET A 135 8.17 -23.98 4.80
N GLY A 136 8.64 -23.55 3.63
CA GLY A 136 7.93 -22.61 2.75
C GLY A 136 7.96 -21.16 3.22
N ARG A 137 8.84 -20.80 4.16
CA ARG A 137 8.95 -19.42 4.67
C ARG A 137 9.90 -18.60 3.77
N PRO A 138 9.56 -17.37 3.38
CA PRO A 138 10.35 -16.58 2.44
C PRO A 138 11.67 -16.08 3.05
N THR A 139 12.79 -16.62 2.56
CA THR A 139 14.15 -16.30 3.02
C THR A 139 14.86 -15.25 2.17
N THR A 140 14.53 -15.13 0.88
CA THR A 140 15.21 -14.17 -0.02
C THR A 140 14.26 -13.46 -0.98
N VAL A 141 14.71 -12.29 -1.42
CA VAL A 141 14.10 -11.41 -2.43
C VAL A 141 15.19 -11.04 -3.42
N LEU A 142 14.91 -11.03 -4.72
CA LEU A 142 15.79 -10.42 -5.73
C LEU A 142 15.02 -9.45 -6.63
N ASP A 143 15.59 -8.27 -6.87
CA ASP A 143 15.05 -7.28 -7.79
C ASP A 143 15.53 -7.46 -9.25
N PRO A 144 14.79 -6.94 -10.24
CA PRO A 144 15.21 -6.82 -11.64
C PRO A 144 16.51 -6.05 -11.89
N ASN A 145 17.06 -5.34 -10.89
CA ASN A 145 18.37 -4.69 -10.95
C ASN A 145 19.49 -5.57 -10.35
N GLY A 146 19.17 -6.77 -9.82
CA GLY A 146 20.10 -7.69 -9.15
C GLY A 146 20.31 -7.46 -7.64
N LEU A 147 19.52 -6.62 -6.99
CA LEU A 147 19.62 -6.30 -5.56
C LEU A 147 18.85 -7.30 -4.70
N ALA A 148 19.53 -7.89 -3.70
CA ALA A 148 18.97 -8.93 -2.85
C ALA A 148 18.60 -8.43 -1.44
N SER A 149 17.44 -8.88 -0.93
CA SER A 149 17.08 -8.77 0.50
C SER A 149 16.91 -10.16 1.11
N TYR A 150 17.15 -10.29 2.42
CA TYR A 150 17.10 -11.55 3.15
C TYR A 150 16.25 -11.45 4.41
N THR A 151 15.67 -12.57 4.84
CA THR A 151 15.09 -12.77 6.16
C THR A 151 15.72 -13.99 6.82
N TYR A 152 16.07 -13.84 8.10
CA TYR A 152 16.59 -14.91 8.94
C TYR A 152 15.56 -15.24 10.02
N TYR A 153 15.31 -16.54 10.22
CA TYR A 153 14.35 -17.07 11.18
C TYR A 153 15.05 -17.84 12.30
N ASP A 154 14.43 -17.90 13.48
CA ASP A 154 14.82 -18.84 14.53
C ASP A 154 14.24 -20.25 14.31
N SER A 155 14.52 -21.16 15.26
CA SER A 155 14.03 -22.54 15.24
C SER A 155 12.52 -22.69 15.40
N LEU A 156 11.81 -21.65 15.86
CA LEU A 156 10.34 -21.59 15.94
C LEU A 156 9.72 -20.99 14.66
N GLY A 157 10.54 -20.41 13.78
CA GLY A 157 10.09 -19.73 12.56
C GLY A 157 9.72 -18.27 12.76
N ARG A 158 10.12 -17.67 13.89
CA ARG A 158 9.97 -16.23 14.13
C ARG A 158 11.15 -15.50 13.47
N PRO A 159 10.93 -14.40 12.74
CA PRO A 159 11.99 -13.70 12.02
C PRO A 159 12.83 -12.84 12.96
N ILE A 160 14.11 -13.18 13.10
CA ILE A 160 15.05 -12.52 14.02
C ILE A 160 15.85 -11.40 13.37
N GLN A 161 15.95 -11.37 12.04
CA GLN A 161 16.60 -10.28 11.30
C GLN A 161 16.06 -10.20 9.87
N THR A 162 15.85 -8.97 9.39
CA THR A 162 15.78 -8.66 7.96
C THR A 162 17.04 -7.92 7.52
N GLN A 163 17.51 -8.21 6.32
CA GLN A 163 18.69 -7.59 5.71
C GLN A 163 18.31 -7.03 4.35
N GLN A 164 18.60 -5.74 4.18
CA GLN A 164 18.44 -4.98 2.95
C GLN A 164 19.77 -4.91 2.18
N PRO A 165 19.75 -4.59 0.88
CA PRO A 165 20.96 -4.48 0.06
C PRO A 165 22.04 -3.59 0.70
N ALA A 166 23.30 -3.95 0.50
CA ALA A 166 24.42 -3.06 0.84
C ALA A 166 24.32 -1.79 -0.01
N ASN A 167 24.28 -0.63 0.64
CA ASN A 167 24.06 0.62 -0.07
C ASN A 167 25.29 1.06 -0.86
N THR A 168 25.11 1.88 -1.90
CA THR A 168 26.20 2.37 -2.76
C THR A 168 27.30 3.05 -1.92
N GLY A 169 28.50 2.47 -1.92
CA GLY A 169 29.64 2.93 -1.10
C GLY A 169 29.75 2.33 0.31
N SER A 170 28.82 1.48 0.73
CA SER A 170 28.88 0.69 1.98
C SER A 170 29.20 -0.78 1.68
N THR A 171 30.12 -1.37 2.44
CA THR A 171 30.32 -2.83 2.49
C THR A 171 29.43 -3.51 3.54
N THR A 172 28.80 -2.74 4.43
CA THR A 172 27.88 -3.25 5.44
C THR A 172 26.44 -3.19 4.91
N PRO A 173 25.70 -4.32 4.90
CA PRO A 173 24.29 -4.33 4.54
C PRO A 173 23.43 -3.69 5.62
N THR A 174 22.28 -3.14 5.22
CA THR A 174 21.37 -2.44 6.14
C THR A 174 20.46 -3.46 6.83
N THR A 175 20.60 -3.66 8.14
CA THR A 175 19.87 -4.71 8.89
C THR A 175 18.89 -4.13 9.90
N THR A 176 17.75 -4.82 10.09
CA THR A 176 16.83 -4.61 11.22
C THR A 176 16.70 -5.93 11.96
N SER A 177 16.84 -5.91 13.29
CA SER A 177 16.84 -7.15 14.10
C SER A 177 15.70 -7.15 15.12
N PHE A 178 15.22 -8.34 15.48
CA PHE A 178 14.01 -8.56 16.27
C PHE A 178 14.31 -9.53 17.42
N ALA A 179 13.83 -9.21 18.63
CA ALA A 179 13.94 -10.10 19.78
C ALA A 179 12.55 -10.41 20.35
N TYR A 180 12.37 -11.66 20.78
CA TYR A 180 11.13 -12.21 21.30
C TYR A 180 11.34 -12.82 22.68
N ASN A 181 10.27 -12.93 23.48
CA ASN A 181 10.31 -13.68 24.73
C ASN A 181 10.01 -15.19 24.52
N ALA A 182 9.80 -15.92 25.61
CA ALA A 182 9.48 -17.35 25.62
C ALA A 182 7.97 -17.67 25.39
N ARG A 183 7.16 -16.67 25.04
CA ARG A 183 5.73 -16.75 24.68
C ARG A 183 5.47 -16.24 23.25
N ASP A 184 6.53 -16.06 22.46
CA ASP A 184 6.51 -15.53 21.09
C ASP A 184 6.09 -14.06 20.94
N ASP A 185 5.92 -13.32 22.05
CA ASP A 185 5.71 -11.87 21.99
C ASP A 185 7.01 -11.15 21.59
N LEU A 186 6.94 -10.16 20.70
CA LEU A 186 8.06 -9.28 20.35
C LEU A 186 8.38 -8.34 21.53
N THR A 187 9.66 -8.25 21.90
CA THR A 187 10.16 -7.40 22.99
C THR A 187 11.13 -6.32 22.54
N GLN A 188 11.74 -6.43 21.37
CA GLN A 188 12.64 -5.41 20.83
C GLN A 188 12.72 -5.41 19.30
N VAL A 189 12.83 -4.21 18.72
CA VAL A 189 13.29 -3.97 17.34
C VAL A 189 14.53 -3.09 17.40
N THR A 190 15.60 -3.53 16.77
CA THR A 190 16.87 -2.80 16.60
C THR A 190 16.97 -2.30 15.17
N ASP A 191 17.10 -0.98 14.99
CA ASP A 191 17.19 -0.34 13.68
C ASP A 191 18.61 -0.45 13.04
N PRO A 192 18.79 -0.09 11.76
CA PRO A 192 20.09 -0.07 11.08
C PRO A 192 21.16 0.89 11.65
N ARG A 193 20.85 1.66 12.71
CA ARG A 193 21.78 2.50 13.46
C ARG A 193 22.03 1.95 14.88
N SER A 194 21.59 0.72 15.15
CA SER A 194 21.64 0.04 16.44
C SER A 194 20.81 0.74 17.54
N LEU A 195 19.76 1.47 17.16
CA LEU A 195 18.83 2.10 18.09
C LEU A 195 17.66 1.14 18.38
N ASN A 196 17.35 0.95 19.66
CA ASN A 196 16.37 -0.04 20.12
C ASN A 196 15.03 0.60 20.49
N THR A 197 13.95 0.20 19.81
CA THR A 197 12.59 0.35 20.34
C THR A 197 12.21 -0.96 21.05
N SER A 198 11.80 -0.87 22.31
CA SER A 198 11.51 -2.05 23.16
C SER A 198 10.07 -2.04 23.68
N TYR A 199 9.55 -3.23 23.95
CA TYR A 199 8.15 -3.51 24.29
C TYR A 199 8.06 -4.41 25.52
N THR A 200 7.06 -4.17 26.38
CA THR A 200 6.77 -4.97 27.58
C THR A 200 5.37 -5.57 27.50
N PRO A 201 5.21 -6.82 27.02
CA PRO A 201 3.93 -7.52 26.96
C PRO A 201 3.47 -8.03 28.34
N ASN A 202 2.17 -7.92 28.63
CA ASN A 202 1.51 -8.58 29.77
C ASN A 202 1.38 -10.10 29.53
N GLY A 203 0.63 -10.80 30.39
CA GLY A 203 0.39 -12.25 30.27
C GLY A 203 -0.57 -12.69 29.15
N LEU A 204 -1.21 -11.75 28.44
CA LEU A 204 -2.11 -11.97 27.30
C LEU A 204 -1.48 -11.55 25.95
N GLY A 205 -0.36 -10.82 25.97
CA GLY A 205 0.33 -10.27 24.80
C GLY A 205 0.20 -8.75 24.63
N ASP A 206 -0.65 -8.09 25.42
CA ASP A 206 -0.85 -6.63 25.33
C ASP A 206 0.37 -5.86 25.85
N VAL A 207 0.87 -4.88 25.09
CA VAL A 207 2.02 -4.07 25.51
C VAL A 207 1.62 -3.03 26.55
N THR A 208 2.06 -3.22 27.79
CA THR A 208 1.86 -2.25 28.88
C THR A 208 2.88 -1.12 28.86
N THR A 209 4.03 -1.29 28.19
CA THR A 209 5.02 -0.23 28.00
C THR A 209 5.80 -0.39 26.69
N GLN A 210 5.87 0.69 25.92
CA GLN A 210 6.77 0.87 24.79
C GLN A 210 7.84 1.91 25.17
N THR A 211 9.09 1.67 24.82
CA THR A 211 10.18 2.66 24.92
C THR A 211 10.84 2.80 23.56
N SER A 212 10.75 3.99 22.95
CA SER A 212 11.37 4.32 21.67
C SER A 212 12.42 5.43 21.84
N PRO A 213 13.52 5.44 21.06
CA PRO A 213 14.44 6.58 21.01
C PRO A 213 13.80 7.83 20.38
N ASP A 214 12.78 7.64 19.52
CA ASP A 214 12.09 8.72 18.83
C ASP A 214 10.92 9.29 19.66
N THR A 215 10.09 8.43 20.28
CA THR A 215 8.90 8.86 21.04
C THR A 215 9.02 8.80 22.56
N GLY A 216 10.17 8.38 23.11
CA GLY A 216 10.35 8.17 24.54
C GLY A 216 9.55 6.97 25.05
N ALA A 217 9.16 6.99 26.33
CA ALA A 217 8.34 5.95 26.93
C ALA A 217 6.83 6.25 26.80
N SER A 218 6.04 5.26 26.38
CA SER A 218 4.58 5.26 26.45
C SER A 218 4.08 4.08 27.27
N GLN A 219 3.14 4.30 28.17
CA GLN A 219 2.53 3.30 29.05
C GLN A 219 1.06 3.10 28.73
N TYR A 220 0.56 1.87 28.88
CA TYR A 220 -0.78 1.46 28.47
C TYR A 220 -1.46 0.60 29.53
N THR A 221 -2.79 0.68 29.61
CA THR A 221 -3.62 -0.27 30.38
C THR A 221 -4.77 -0.76 29.51
N TYR A 222 -5.31 -1.93 29.85
CA TYR A 222 -6.28 -2.67 29.03
C TYR A 222 -7.48 -3.12 29.86
N ASP A 223 -8.63 -3.32 29.20
CA ASP A 223 -9.76 -4.04 29.78
C ASP A 223 -9.63 -5.56 29.57
N ALA A 224 -10.69 -6.31 29.91
CA ALA A 224 -10.71 -7.78 29.77
C ALA A 224 -10.83 -8.26 28.31
N ASN A 225 -11.14 -7.37 27.36
CA ASN A 225 -11.30 -7.67 25.94
C ASN A 225 -10.04 -7.30 25.12
N GLY A 226 -9.06 -6.64 25.75
CA GLY A 226 -7.83 -6.17 25.09
C GLY A 226 -7.98 -4.79 24.42
N ASN A 227 -8.99 -4.02 24.80
CA ASN A 227 -9.11 -2.62 24.39
C ASN A 227 -8.23 -1.73 25.28
N VAL A 228 -7.64 -0.67 24.73
CA VAL A 228 -6.78 0.27 25.48
C VAL A 228 -7.65 1.16 26.38
N LEU A 229 -7.58 1.02 27.71
CA LEU A 229 -8.27 1.92 28.64
C LEU A 229 -7.54 3.25 28.86
N THR A 230 -6.20 3.24 28.84
CA THR A 230 -5.39 4.45 29.00
C THR A 230 -4.11 4.41 28.18
N LYS A 231 -3.64 5.57 27.72
CA LYS A 231 -2.26 5.82 27.29
C LYS A 231 -1.66 6.95 28.13
N THR A 232 -0.46 6.78 28.67
CA THR A 232 0.39 7.90 29.10
C THR A 232 1.59 8.00 28.17
N ASP A 233 1.80 9.15 27.54
CA ASP A 233 2.95 9.39 26.64
C ASP A 233 4.19 9.94 27.36
N ALA A 234 5.30 10.14 26.62
CA ALA A 234 6.55 10.65 27.18
C ALA A 234 6.49 12.13 27.62
N ARG A 235 5.43 12.88 27.26
CA ARG A 235 5.15 14.23 27.78
C ARG A 235 4.36 14.17 29.09
N GLY A 236 4.03 12.98 29.58
CA GLY A 236 3.18 12.75 30.76
C GLY A 236 1.69 12.97 30.50
N LYS A 237 1.25 12.94 29.22
CA LYS A 237 -0.16 13.16 28.86
C LYS A 237 -0.93 11.85 28.95
N LEU A 238 -1.82 11.77 29.94
CA LEU A 238 -2.75 10.66 30.16
C LEU A 238 -4.03 10.85 29.31
N THR A 239 -4.14 10.10 28.23
CA THR A 239 -5.39 9.93 27.48
C THR A 239 -6.14 8.70 28.02
N GLN A 240 -7.44 8.83 28.23
CA GLN A 240 -8.32 7.75 28.67
C GLN A 240 -9.38 7.45 27.61
N TYR A 241 -9.76 6.17 27.48
CA TYR A 241 -10.71 5.71 26.47
C TYR A 241 -11.84 4.95 27.16
N THR A 242 -13.07 5.06 26.64
CA THR A 242 -14.20 4.23 27.06
C THR A 242 -14.96 3.70 25.86
N TYR A 243 -15.36 2.43 25.93
CA TYR A 243 -16.05 1.72 24.87
C TYR A 243 -17.54 1.51 25.22
N ASP A 244 -18.34 1.10 24.25
CA ASP A 244 -19.68 0.56 24.50
C ASP A 244 -19.68 -0.96 24.67
N ASN A 245 -20.86 -1.56 24.83
CA ASN A 245 -21.01 -3.01 25.04
C ASN A 245 -20.74 -3.86 23.77
N LEU A 246 -20.33 -3.24 22.67
CA LEU A 246 -19.95 -3.85 21.40
C LEU A 246 -18.48 -3.53 21.05
N ASP A 247 -17.68 -3.16 22.06
CA ASP A 247 -16.27 -2.77 21.94
C ASP A 247 -16.01 -1.55 21.02
N ARG A 248 -17.05 -0.77 20.68
CA ARG A 248 -16.90 0.45 19.86
C ARG A 248 -16.46 1.64 20.72
N LEU A 249 -15.52 2.43 20.23
CA LEU A 249 -14.96 3.58 20.96
C LEU A 249 -16.00 4.68 21.13
N LYS A 250 -16.34 5.03 22.37
CA LYS A 250 -17.43 5.95 22.72
C LYS A 250 -16.95 7.32 23.22
N ARG A 251 -15.80 7.38 23.90
CA ARG A 251 -15.19 8.62 24.41
C ARG A 251 -13.68 8.50 24.46
N VAL A 252 -13.01 9.60 24.10
CA VAL A 252 -11.58 9.81 24.35
C VAL A 252 -11.46 11.05 25.22
N GLN A 253 -10.99 10.87 26.46
CA GLN A 253 -10.78 11.93 27.43
C GLN A 253 -9.29 12.31 27.48
N TYR A 254 -9.02 13.61 27.48
CA TYR A 254 -7.66 14.18 27.50
C TYR A 254 -7.35 14.85 28.85
N PRO A 255 -6.07 15.12 29.18
CA PRO A 255 -5.71 15.86 30.39
C PRO A 255 -6.29 17.29 30.44
N THR A 256 -6.45 17.94 29.28
CA THR A 256 -7.02 19.28 29.14
C THR A 256 -7.87 19.42 27.88
N GLY A 257 -8.80 20.39 27.89
CA GLY A 257 -9.66 20.72 26.75
C GLY A 257 -10.98 19.96 26.73
N THR A 258 -11.55 19.79 25.53
CA THR A 258 -12.81 19.07 25.30
C THR A 258 -12.53 17.62 24.92
N ASP A 259 -13.20 16.69 25.58
CA ASP A 259 -13.18 15.26 25.21
C ASP A 259 -13.72 15.05 23.80
N THR A 260 -13.24 14.01 23.13
CA THR A 260 -13.94 13.47 21.96
C THR A 260 -15.08 12.55 22.43
N LEU A 261 -16.30 12.81 21.98
CA LEU A 261 -17.49 11.98 22.17
C LEU A 261 -17.95 11.41 20.84
N ILE A 262 -18.30 10.12 20.82
CA ILE A 262 -18.67 9.37 19.62
C ILE A 262 -20.03 8.70 19.88
N GLU A 263 -20.99 8.93 18.99
CA GLU A 263 -22.37 8.46 19.11
C GLU A 263 -22.76 7.64 17.88
N TYR A 264 -23.06 6.36 18.10
CA TYR A 264 -23.56 5.42 17.10
C TYR A 264 -25.09 5.23 17.19
N ASP A 265 -25.67 4.51 16.23
CA ASP A 265 -27.05 3.96 16.24
C ASP A 265 -28.22 4.98 16.23
N GLY A 266 -27.93 6.28 16.34
CA GLY A 266 -28.92 7.34 16.61
C GLY A 266 -28.85 7.91 18.03
N GLY A 267 -27.80 7.59 18.79
CA GLY A 267 -27.60 8.07 20.15
C GLY A 267 -28.67 7.55 21.11
N SER A 268 -29.27 8.44 21.91
CA SER A 268 -30.33 8.07 22.87
C SER A 268 -31.68 7.70 22.23
N THR A 269 -31.86 7.94 20.93
CA THR A 269 -33.08 7.63 20.19
C THR A 269 -32.74 6.89 18.89
N PRO A 270 -32.54 5.55 18.96
CA PRO A 270 -32.04 4.79 17.81
C PRO A 270 -32.97 4.91 16.60
N THR A 271 -32.39 5.16 15.42
CA THR A 271 -33.15 5.24 14.17
C THR A 271 -32.85 4.00 13.31
N PRO A 272 -33.85 3.33 12.70
CA PRO A 272 -33.62 2.10 11.93
C PRO A 272 -32.64 2.26 10.76
N ALA A 273 -32.51 3.48 10.21
CA ALA A 273 -31.59 3.82 9.13
C ALA A 273 -30.12 3.96 9.56
N ALA A 274 -29.83 3.96 10.87
CA ALA A 274 -28.50 4.22 11.41
C ALA A 274 -27.99 3.14 12.39
N VAL A 275 -28.66 1.99 12.50
CA VAL A 275 -28.23 0.90 13.40
C VAL A 275 -26.87 0.34 12.93
N GLY A 276 -25.88 0.35 13.82
CA GLY A 276 -24.47 0.05 13.50
C GLY A 276 -23.65 1.30 13.19
N GLU A 277 -24.26 2.30 12.58
CA GLU A 277 -23.59 3.46 11.99
C GLU A 277 -23.10 4.50 13.01
N LEU A 278 -22.02 5.20 12.65
CA LEU A 278 -21.64 6.45 13.31
C LEU A 278 -22.64 7.55 12.94
N THR A 279 -23.33 8.10 13.94
CA THR A 279 -24.29 9.21 13.75
C THR A 279 -23.73 10.57 14.12
N LYS A 280 -22.81 10.67 15.09
CA LYS A 280 -22.27 11.95 15.53
C LYS A 280 -20.90 11.82 16.21
N ILE A 281 -20.07 12.84 16.00
CA ILE A 281 -18.84 13.11 16.75
C ILE A 281 -18.96 14.51 17.35
N THR A 282 -18.50 14.68 18.59
CA THR A 282 -18.26 16.00 19.21
C THR A 282 -16.82 16.04 19.70
N ASP A 283 -16.09 17.13 19.45
CA ASP A 283 -14.68 17.27 19.84
C ASP A 283 -14.30 18.75 20.03
N ALA A 284 -13.03 19.03 20.35
CA ALA A 284 -12.53 20.39 20.60
C ALA A 284 -12.63 21.36 19.41
N SER A 285 -12.85 20.88 18.18
CA SER A 285 -13.09 21.73 17.00
C SER A 285 -14.57 22.05 16.79
N GLY A 286 -15.49 21.25 17.35
CA GLY A 286 -16.92 21.37 17.22
C GLY A 286 -17.64 20.02 17.11
N GLN A 287 -18.34 19.78 16.02
CA GLN A 287 -19.22 18.62 15.86
C GLN A 287 -19.28 18.14 14.40
N ALA A 288 -19.35 16.83 14.18
CA ALA A 288 -19.80 16.23 12.92
C ALA A 288 -21.07 15.41 13.15
N VAL A 289 -22.05 15.53 12.25
CA VAL A 289 -23.30 14.76 12.28
C VAL A 289 -23.51 14.08 10.94
N TYR A 290 -23.92 12.83 10.97
CA TYR A 290 -24.12 11.98 9.81
C TYR A 290 -25.59 11.59 9.67
N THR A 291 -26.08 11.57 8.44
CA THR A 291 -27.42 11.08 8.10
C THR A 291 -27.33 9.95 7.09
N TYR A 292 -28.31 9.05 7.13
CA TYR A 292 -28.33 7.81 6.35
C TYR A 292 -29.71 7.59 5.73
N ASP A 293 -29.80 6.78 4.68
CA ASP A 293 -31.07 6.27 4.14
C ASP A 293 -31.43 4.89 4.74
N SER A 294 -32.58 4.34 4.36
CA SER A 294 -33.08 3.05 4.84
C SER A 294 -32.27 1.83 4.39
N MET A 295 -31.16 2.02 3.67
CA MET A 295 -30.21 0.98 3.29
C MET A 295 -28.84 1.15 3.99
N GLY A 296 -28.75 2.06 4.98
CA GLY A 296 -27.50 2.36 5.69
C GLY A 296 -26.53 3.21 4.87
N ARG A 297 -26.96 3.81 3.75
CA ARG A 297 -26.07 4.59 2.89
C ARG A 297 -26.06 6.04 3.34
N LYS A 298 -24.87 6.60 3.57
CA LYS A 298 -24.67 7.97 4.05
C LYS A 298 -25.27 8.99 3.07
N THR A 299 -26.26 9.75 3.52
CA THR A 299 -26.97 10.81 2.76
C THR A 299 -26.45 12.21 3.05
N GLY A 300 -25.74 12.40 4.16
CA GLY A 300 -25.22 13.71 4.53
C GLY A 300 -24.18 13.69 5.65
N LYS A 301 -23.38 14.75 5.69
CA LYS A 301 -22.39 15.08 6.72
C LYS A 301 -22.50 16.58 7.02
N THR A 302 -22.87 16.95 8.24
CA THR A 302 -22.88 18.34 8.71
C THR A 302 -21.75 18.53 9.71
N GLN A 303 -20.75 19.33 9.33
CA GLN A 303 -19.61 19.72 10.15
C GLN A 303 -19.85 21.13 10.70
N THR A 304 -19.88 21.27 12.03
CA THR A 304 -19.84 22.58 12.70
C THR A 304 -18.44 22.79 13.28
N THR A 305 -17.82 23.91 12.93
CA THR A 305 -16.46 24.29 13.38
C THR A 305 -16.50 25.74 13.84
N GLY A 306 -16.27 25.97 15.14
CA GLY A 306 -16.51 27.27 15.77
C GLY A 306 -17.96 27.73 15.56
N ALA A 307 -18.15 28.91 14.96
CA ALA A 307 -19.47 29.48 14.64
C ALA A 307 -19.92 29.24 13.18
N LYS A 308 -19.30 28.30 12.46
CA LYS A 308 -19.63 27.97 11.07
C LYS A 308 -20.13 26.54 10.95
N THR A 309 -21.07 26.32 10.04
CA THR A 309 -21.63 25.00 9.72
C THR A 309 -21.54 24.77 8.22
N PHE A 310 -21.01 23.61 7.84
CA PHE A 310 -20.79 23.18 6.47
C PHE A 310 -21.47 21.82 6.27
N THR A 311 -22.33 21.71 5.26
CA THR A 311 -23.05 20.46 4.97
C THR A 311 -22.63 19.90 3.62
N VAL A 312 -22.16 18.66 3.62
CA VAL A 312 -21.98 17.84 2.42
C VAL A 312 -23.19 16.92 2.29
N GLY A 313 -23.86 16.93 1.13
CA GLY A 313 -24.96 16.02 0.81
C GLY A 313 -24.53 14.95 -0.18
N TYR A 314 -25.08 13.73 -0.04
CA TYR A 314 -24.79 12.58 -0.90
C TYR A 314 -26.10 12.06 -1.51
N THR A 315 -26.17 11.99 -2.85
CA THR A 315 -27.33 11.44 -3.57
C THR A 315 -26.97 10.07 -4.12
N TRP A 316 -27.84 9.08 -3.88
CA TRP A 316 -27.68 7.71 -4.36
C TRP A 316 -28.72 7.38 -5.44
N GLY A 317 -28.34 6.59 -6.44
CA GLY A 317 -29.26 6.10 -7.46
C GLY A 317 -30.09 4.90 -6.97
N ASP A 318 -31.35 4.88 -7.42
CA ASP A 318 -32.38 3.90 -7.09
C ASP A 318 -32.75 2.99 -8.27
N THR A 319 -32.26 3.30 -9.48
CA THR A 319 -32.72 2.73 -10.75
C THR A 319 -31.62 2.72 -11.82
N GLY A 320 -31.78 1.86 -12.83
CA GLY A 320 -30.94 1.83 -14.03
C GLY A 320 -29.46 1.50 -13.76
N THR A 321 -28.55 2.06 -14.56
CA THR A 321 -27.10 1.89 -14.40
C THR A 321 -26.54 2.52 -13.12
N ALA A 322 -27.29 3.44 -12.53
CA ALA A 322 -26.97 4.18 -11.31
C ALA A 322 -27.48 3.52 -10.02
N LEU A 323 -28.21 2.39 -10.12
CA LEU A 323 -28.69 1.65 -8.96
C LEU A 323 -27.53 1.36 -7.99
N ASP A 324 -27.73 1.78 -6.75
CA ASP A 324 -26.81 1.64 -5.61
C ASP A 324 -25.46 2.34 -5.76
N LYS A 325 -25.43 3.48 -6.48
CA LYS A 325 -24.21 4.28 -6.72
C LYS A 325 -24.41 5.75 -6.39
N LEU A 326 -23.32 6.42 -6.06
CA LEU A 326 -23.29 7.84 -5.67
C LEU A 326 -23.49 8.74 -6.90
N THR A 327 -24.74 9.03 -7.23
CA THR A 327 -25.11 9.86 -8.39
C THR A 327 -24.75 11.33 -8.22
N ALA A 328 -24.58 11.83 -6.99
CA ALA A 328 -24.06 13.17 -6.77
C ALA A 328 -23.49 13.44 -5.38
N ILE A 329 -22.64 14.46 -5.29
CA ILE A 329 -22.24 15.12 -4.05
C ILE A 329 -22.65 16.59 -4.14
N THR A 330 -23.37 17.11 -3.14
CA THR A 330 -23.62 18.54 -2.97
C THR A 330 -22.60 19.08 -1.94
N TYR A 331 -21.83 20.08 -2.33
CA TYR A 331 -20.83 20.72 -1.48
C TYR A 331 -21.46 21.84 -0.62
N PRO A 332 -20.79 22.27 0.48
CA PRO A 332 -21.27 23.33 1.36
C PRO A 332 -21.63 24.66 0.68
N SER A 333 -21.07 24.97 -0.49
CA SER A 333 -21.49 26.14 -1.29
C SER A 333 -22.88 26.06 -1.91
N GLY A 334 -23.54 24.89 -1.88
CA GLY A 334 -24.75 24.57 -2.65
C GLY A 334 -24.47 24.00 -4.05
N THR A 335 -23.23 24.08 -4.54
CA THR A 335 -22.80 23.48 -5.81
C THR A 335 -22.96 21.97 -5.75
N LYS A 336 -23.50 21.35 -6.80
CA LYS A 336 -23.69 19.90 -6.88
C LYS A 336 -22.93 19.30 -8.04
N ILE A 337 -22.10 18.30 -7.73
CA ILE A 337 -21.35 17.49 -8.68
C ILE A 337 -22.15 16.22 -8.93
N ASN A 338 -22.51 15.95 -10.18
CA ASN A 338 -23.29 14.77 -10.56
C ASN A 338 -22.43 13.81 -11.39
N TYR A 339 -22.58 12.52 -11.13
CA TYR A 339 -21.88 11.42 -11.80
C TYR A 339 -22.87 10.59 -12.61
N SER A 340 -22.62 10.45 -13.92
CA SER A 340 -23.36 9.50 -14.78
C SER A 340 -22.65 8.16 -14.86
N TYR A 341 -23.38 7.06 -15.09
CA TYR A 341 -22.83 5.70 -15.10
C TYR A 341 -23.07 4.97 -16.43
N ASN A 342 -22.05 4.26 -16.91
CA ASN A 342 -22.14 3.39 -18.10
C ASN A 342 -22.88 2.07 -17.78
N ALA A 343 -23.03 1.19 -18.78
CA ALA A 343 -23.74 -0.09 -18.62
C ALA A 343 -23.02 -1.13 -17.73
N TYR A 344 -21.70 -1.03 -17.58
CA TYR A 344 -20.88 -1.91 -16.72
C TYR A 344 -20.87 -1.41 -15.27
N GLY A 345 -21.02 -0.11 -15.08
CA GLY A 345 -21.15 0.57 -13.80
C GLY A 345 -20.10 1.62 -13.49
N ASP A 346 -19.18 1.91 -14.41
CA ASP A 346 -18.18 2.97 -14.25
C ASP A 346 -18.77 4.37 -14.48
N VAL A 347 -18.12 5.38 -13.92
CA VAL A 347 -18.44 6.79 -14.20
C VAL A 347 -18.18 7.10 -15.67
N SER A 348 -19.20 7.59 -16.38
CA SER A 348 -19.16 7.93 -17.81
C SER A 348 -19.01 9.42 -18.10
N GLY A 349 -19.29 10.28 -17.11
CA GLY A 349 -19.18 11.72 -17.20
C GLY A 349 -19.48 12.42 -15.87
N ILE A 350 -19.13 13.71 -15.81
CA ILE A 350 -19.36 14.60 -14.66
C ILE A 350 -19.99 15.91 -15.15
N THR A 351 -21.05 16.35 -14.47
CA THR A 351 -21.72 17.64 -14.68
C THR A 351 -21.93 18.39 -13.38
N VAL A 352 -21.95 19.72 -13.44
CA VAL A 352 -22.01 20.61 -12.27
C VAL A 352 -23.27 21.47 -12.32
N ASN A 353 -24.10 21.39 -11.29
CA ASN A 353 -25.17 22.36 -11.05
C ASN A 353 -24.66 23.49 -10.15
N PRO A 354 -24.83 24.78 -10.52
CA PRO A 354 -24.53 25.91 -9.64
C PRO A 354 -25.41 25.95 -8.37
N PRO A 355 -24.99 26.70 -7.35
CA PRO A 355 -25.86 27.08 -6.24
C PRO A 355 -27.00 28.00 -6.72
N ASN A 356 -28.14 27.89 -6.07
CA ASN A 356 -29.29 28.76 -6.27
C ASN A 356 -29.08 30.17 -5.66
N ALA A 357 -29.87 31.16 -6.08
CA ALA A 357 -29.74 32.57 -5.66
C ALA A 357 -29.95 32.85 -4.15
N ASN A 358 -30.47 31.91 -3.35
CA ASN A 358 -30.52 32.09 -1.89
C ASN A 358 -29.28 31.55 -1.17
N GLY A 359 -28.32 30.95 -1.89
CA GLY A 359 -27.10 30.36 -1.33
C GLY A 359 -27.33 29.11 -0.49
N VAL A 360 -28.52 28.49 -0.57
CA VAL A 360 -28.93 27.33 0.23
C VAL A 360 -29.53 26.29 -0.71
N GLY A 361 -28.66 25.43 -1.24
CA GLY A 361 -29.01 24.34 -2.15
C GLY A 361 -28.59 24.60 -3.59
N THR A 362 -29.18 23.84 -4.50
CA THR A 362 -28.70 23.63 -5.87
C THR A 362 -29.76 24.02 -6.89
N ASN A 363 -29.40 24.73 -7.96
CA ASN A 363 -30.30 24.86 -9.11
C ASN A 363 -30.14 23.65 -10.06
N THR A 364 -31.10 22.72 -9.98
CA THR A 364 -31.16 21.55 -10.88
C THR A 364 -31.57 21.87 -12.32
N GLY A 365 -32.06 23.09 -12.60
CA GLY A 365 -32.38 23.57 -13.94
C GLY A 365 -31.18 24.05 -14.76
N THR A 366 -30.09 24.49 -14.10
CA THR A 366 -28.82 24.85 -14.74
C THR A 366 -27.82 23.71 -14.55
N SER A 367 -27.40 23.03 -15.62
CA SER A 367 -26.38 21.97 -15.57
C SER A 367 -25.25 22.25 -16.55
N LEU A 368 -24.03 22.38 -16.03
CA LEU A 368 -22.82 22.67 -16.79
C LEU A 368 -22.05 21.38 -17.08
N PRO A 369 -21.61 21.12 -18.32
CA PRO A 369 -20.71 20.02 -18.62
C PRO A 369 -19.33 20.28 -18.01
N MET A 370 -18.65 19.20 -17.60
CA MET A 370 -17.26 19.26 -17.13
C MET A 370 -16.42 18.13 -17.75
N ILE A 371 -16.81 16.86 -17.56
CA ILE A 371 -16.13 15.69 -18.11
C ILE A 371 -17.11 14.80 -18.86
N SER A 372 -16.67 14.27 -20.01
CA SER A 372 -17.41 13.32 -20.84
C SER A 372 -16.44 12.31 -21.47
N ALA A 373 -16.97 11.26 -22.12
CA ALA A 373 -16.20 10.28 -22.88
C ALA A 373 -15.02 9.68 -22.10
N ILE A 374 -15.26 9.33 -20.82
CA ILE A 374 -14.26 8.67 -19.97
C ILE A 374 -13.93 7.29 -20.55
N THR A 375 -12.64 7.00 -20.74
CA THR A 375 -12.14 5.72 -21.26
C THR A 375 -11.29 4.99 -20.23
N GLN A 376 -11.33 3.67 -20.28
CA GLN A 376 -10.49 2.77 -19.46
C GLN A 376 -9.75 1.76 -20.35
N ASN A 377 -8.79 1.03 -19.78
CA ASN A 377 -8.23 -0.19 -20.37
C ASN A 377 -8.97 -1.45 -19.89
N ALA A 378 -8.52 -2.64 -20.29
CA ALA A 378 -9.09 -3.92 -19.86
C ALA A 378 -8.87 -4.27 -18.37
N GLU A 379 -8.15 -3.43 -17.63
CA GLU A 379 -7.89 -3.53 -16.18
C GLU A 379 -8.69 -2.47 -15.41
N SER A 380 -9.67 -1.81 -16.05
CA SER A 380 -10.45 -0.66 -15.56
C SER A 380 -9.63 0.58 -15.17
N LYS A 381 -8.35 0.66 -15.53
CA LYS A 381 -7.52 1.87 -15.32
C LYS A 381 -7.90 2.96 -16.33
N LEU A 382 -8.03 4.20 -15.87
CA LEU A 382 -8.41 5.36 -16.70
C LEU A 382 -7.36 5.67 -17.78
N THR A 383 -7.74 5.58 -19.05
CA THR A 383 -6.88 5.92 -20.21
C THR A 383 -7.10 7.33 -20.74
N GLY A 384 -8.18 8.01 -20.34
CA GLY A 384 -8.43 9.39 -20.71
C GLY A 384 -9.88 9.84 -20.52
N TRP A 385 -10.14 11.10 -20.86
CA TRP A 385 -11.46 11.71 -20.91
C TRP A 385 -11.45 13.02 -21.71
N THR A 386 -12.63 13.51 -22.07
CA THR A 386 -12.83 14.78 -22.79
C THR A 386 -13.42 15.83 -21.84
N TRP A 387 -12.70 16.94 -21.67
CA TRP A 387 -13.16 18.13 -20.96
C TRP A 387 -14.27 18.84 -21.75
N ALA A 388 -15.09 19.65 -21.08
CA ALA A 388 -16.15 20.43 -21.72
C ALA A 388 -15.67 21.46 -22.77
N SER A 389 -14.38 21.81 -22.75
CA SER A 389 -13.67 22.59 -23.79
C SER A 389 -13.34 21.80 -25.08
N ALA A 390 -13.76 20.54 -25.16
CA ALA A 390 -13.40 19.54 -26.16
C ALA A 390 -11.89 19.17 -26.22
N LYS A 391 -11.07 19.61 -25.25
CA LYS A 391 -9.71 19.09 -25.07
C LYS A 391 -9.73 17.76 -24.32
N THR A 392 -8.68 16.96 -24.48
CA THR A 392 -8.59 15.61 -23.91
C THR A 392 -7.47 15.48 -22.89
N GLN A 393 -7.80 14.89 -21.75
CA GLN A 393 -6.81 14.24 -20.90
C GLN A 393 -6.53 12.86 -21.52
N ALA A 394 -5.28 12.57 -21.82
CA ALA A 394 -4.84 11.26 -22.29
C ALA A 394 -3.83 10.66 -21.29
N ILE A 395 -3.93 9.36 -21.04
CA ILE A 395 -3.07 8.58 -20.15
C ILE A 395 -2.69 7.29 -20.88
N ALA A 396 -1.39 7.11 -21.12
CA ALA A 396 -0.82 5.92 -21.73
C ALA A 396 -0.07 5.08 -20.70
N TYR A 397 -0.21 3.76 -20.80
CA TYR A 397 0.42 2.78 -19.94
C TYR A 397 1.50 2.00 -20.70
N ASP A 398 2.52 1.51 -20.00
CA ASP A 398 3.52 0.57 -20.52
C ASP A 398 3.07 -0.89 -20.42
N GLY A 399 3.93 -1.83 -20.87
CA GLY A 399 3.67 -3.27 -20.81
C GLY A 399 3.62 -3.87 -19.41
N ASN A 400 4.01 -3.11 -18.37
CA ASN A 400 3.87 -3.48 -16.96
C ASN A 400 2.57 -2.91 -16.36
N GLY A 401 1.76 -2.21 -17.17
CA GLY A 401 0.54 -1.55 -16.73
C GLY A 401 0.79 -0.31 -15.87
N GLU A 402 1.99 0.30 -15.92
CA GLU A 402 2.31 1.54 -15.22
C GLU A 402 2.13 2.75 -16.13
N ILE A 403 1.84 3.94 -15.57
CA ILE A 403 1.71 5.17 -16.38
C ILE A 403 3.05 5.51 -17.03
N ALA A 404 3.05 5.58 -18.35
CA ALA A 404 4.20 5.82 -19.22
C ALA A 404 4.16 7.20 -19.91
N ALA A 405 2.98 7.78 -20.14
CA ALA A 405 2.85 9.17 -20.58
C ALA A 405 1.47 9.76 -20.29
N TYR A 406 1.39 11.08 -20.10
CA TYR A 406 0.13 11.79 -19.84
C TYR A 406 0.17 13.27 -20.24
N ASN A 407 -1.00 13.84 -20.48
CA ASN A 407 -1.16 15.28 -20.74
C ASN A 407 -1.18 16.08 -19.42
N LEU A 408 -0.69 17.32 -19.45
CA LEU A 408 -0.83 18.33 -18.41
C LEU A 408 -1.30 19.63 -19.07
N GLY A 409 -2.58 19.98 -18.88
CA GLY A 409 -3.24 20.99 -19.71
C GLY A 409 -3.35 20.56 -21.18
N ASP A 410 -3.64 21.51 -22.07
CA ASP A 410 -3.69 21.25 -23.52
C ASP A 410 -2.29 21.16 -24.13
N SER A 411 -1.80 19.94 -24.34
CA SER A 411 -0.51 19.68 -25.01
C SER A 411 -0.45 20.11 -26.48
N THR A 412 -1.56 20.57 -27.08
CA THR A 412 -1.63 21.18 -28.42
C THR A 412 -1.83 22.69 -28.39
N GLY A 413 -1.97 23.28 -27.20
CA GLY A 413 -2.23 24.69 -27.00
C GLY A 413 -1.02 25.57 -27.25
N THR A 414 -1.27 26.87 -27.38
CA THR A 414 -0.23 27.90 -27.59
C THR A 414 -0.52 29.15 -26.74
N GLY A 415 0.50 29.98 -26.53
CA GLY A 415 0.39 31.16 -25.65
C GLY A 415 -0.06 30.77 -24.24
N SER A 416 -1.06 31.48 -23.72
CA SER A 416 -1.63 31.23 -22.39
C SER A 416 -2.22 29.82 -22.21
N ALA A 417 -2.58 29.12 -23.28
CA ALA A 417 -3.14 27.77 -23.24
C ALA A 417 -2.08 26.65 -23.47
N ALA A 418 -0.78 26.99 -23.48
CA ALA A 418 0.29 26.02 -23.73
C ALA A 418 0.48 25.03 -22.56
N GLY A 419 -0.16 23.87 -22.65
CA GLY A 419 0.14 22.70 -21.83
C GLY A 419 1.25 21.83 -22.41
N ILE A 420 1.53 20.70 -21.76
CA ILE A 420 2.61 19.78 -22.12
C ILE A 420 2.13 18.33 -22.07
N ARG A 421 2.71 17.45 -22.90
CA ARG A 421 2.63 16.00 -22.75
C ARG A 421 3.94 15.50 -22.16
N ARG A 422 3.86 14.84 -21.00
CA ARG A 422 4.99 14.24 -20.30
C ARG A 422 5.08 12.76 -20.62
N THR A 423 6.29 12.27 -20.88
CA THR A 423 6.63 10.84 -20.94
C THR A 423 7.47 10.50 -19.72
N VAL A 424 7.27 9.30 -19.17
CA VAL A 424 7.92 8.79 -17.96
C VAL A 424 8.88 7.68 -18.36
N THR A 425 10.16 7.81 -18.03
CA THR A 425 11.13 6.72 -18.18
C THR A 425 11.33 5.98 -16.86
N ARG A 426 11.61 4.68 -16.93
CA ARG A 426 11.80 3.80 -15.76
C ARG A 426 13.06 2.95 -15.91
N ASP A 427 13.55 2.42 -14.79
CA ASP A 427 14.48 1.29 -14.80
C ASP A 427 13.75 -0.06 -14.71
N SER A 428 14.53 -1.14 -14.67
CA SER A 428 14.07 -2.52 -14.59
C SER A 428 13.20 -2.83 -13.36
N ALA A 429 13.37 -2.14 -12.23
CA ALA A 429 12.49 -2.26 -11.06
C ALA A 429 11.32 -1.25 -11.06
N GLY A 430 11.04 -0.62 -12.20
CA GLY A 430 9.94 0.32 -12.37
C GLY A 430 10.14 1.68 -11.68
N ARG A 431 11.35 2.00 -11.22
CA ARG A 431 11.65 3.28 -10.56
C ARG A 431 11.75 4.36 -11.63
N ILE A 432 11.03 5.48 -11.48
CA ILE A 432 11.04 6.57 -12.47
C ILE A 432 12.43 7.19 -12.57
N THR A 433 13.11 7.00 -13.70
CA THR A 433 14.46 7.52 -13.99
C THR A 433 14.46 8.89 -14.65
N GLY A 434 13.31 9.36 -15.15
CA GLY A 434 13.21 10.68 -15.76
C GLY A 434 11.85 11.02 -16.35
N TYR A 435 11.74 12.27 -16.78
CA TYR A 435 10.60 12.83 -17.50
C TYR A 435 11.08 13.58 -18.75
N THR A 436 10.44 13.34 -19.90
CA THR A 436 10.63 14.15 -21.12
C THR A 436 9.33 14.82 -21.55
N HIS A 437 9.41 16.02 -22.10
CA HIS A 437 8.24 16.88 -22.35
C HIS A 437 8.13 17.31 -23.82
N ILE A 438 6.90 17.32 -24.32
CA ILE A 438 6.53 17.83 -25.64
C ILE A 438 5.38 18.84 -25.50
N SER A 439 5.47 19.99 -26.16
CA SER A 439 4.41 21.00 -26.29
C SER A 439 4.19 21.28 -27.77
N ASN A 440 2.94 21.19 -28.24
CA ASN A 440 2.57 21.38 -29.65
C ASN A 440 3.54 20.67 -30.65
N GLY A 441 3.77 19.37 -30.42
CA GLY A 441 4.67 18.54 -31.23
C GLY A 441 6.18 18.80 -31.08
N THR A 442 6.58 19.84 -30.33
CA THR A 442 7.98 20.26 -30.15
C THR A 442 8.50 19.83 -28.78
N ALA A 443 9.70 19.27 -28.69
CA ALA A 443 10.32 18.91 -27.41
C ALA A 443 10.62 20.16 -26.55
N VAL A 444 10.54 20.03 -25.22
CA VAL A 444 10.78 21.14 -24.27
C VAL A 444 11.86 20.75 -23.23
N PRO A 445 13.14 20.60 -23.62
CA PRO A 445 14.19 20.05 -22.73
C PRO A 445 14.45 20.85 -21.44
N ALA A 446 14.03 22.12 -21.38
CA ALA A 446 14.11 22.93 -20.17
C ALA A 446 13.21 22.41 -19.02
N LEU A 447 12.15 21.63 -19.33
CA LEU A 447 11.29 21.00 -18.33
C LEU A 447 11.73 19.58 -17.98
N ASP A 448 12.63 18.98 -18.78
CA ASP A 448 13.04 17.58 -18.64
C ASP A 448 13.82 17.34 -17.34
N GLN A 449 13.65 16.12 -16.81
CA GLN A 449 14.12 15.75 -15.47
C GLN A 449 14.73 14.35 -15.52
N SER A 450 15.77 14.14 -14.72
CA SER A 450 16.41 12.82 -14.55
C SER A 450 16.59 12.54 -13.07
N PHE A 451 16.57 11.26 -12.70
CA PHE A 451 16.52 10.80 -11.30
C PHE A 451 17.43 9.59 -11.09
N GLY A 452 18.21 9.62 -10.01
CA GLY A 452 19.05 8.50 -9.58
C GLY A 452 18.68 8.02 -8.18
N TYR A 453 18.75 6.70 -7.98
CA TYR A 453 18.40 6.03 -6.74
C TYR A 453 19.60 5.27 -6.18
N ASP A 454 19.61 5.07 -4.86
CA ASP A 454 20.52 4.14 -4.21
C ASP A 454 19.97 2.71 -4.16
N ASN A 455 20.74 1.76 -3.60
CA ASN A 455 20.34 0.35 -3.52
C ASN A 455 19.21 0.10 -2.50
N LEU A 456 18.80 1.13 -1.76
CA LEU A 456 17.64 1.10 -0.84
C LEU A 456 16.43 1.82 -1.45
N ASN A 457 16.45 2.05 -2.77
CA ASN A 457 15.39 2.67 -3.56
C ASN A 457 15.05 4.11 -3.13
N ARG A 458 16.01 4.84 -2.54
CA ARG A 458 15.86 6.23 -2.11
C ARG A 458 16.39 7.16 -3.20
N LEU A 459 15.69 8.26 -3.46
CA LEU A 459 16.08 9.26 -4.45
C LEU A 459 17.32 10.02 -3.95
N ILE A 460 18.49 9.76 -4.57
CA ILE A 460 19.79 10.39 -4.25
C ILE A 460 20.17 11.51 -5.22
N SER A 461 19.59 11.57 -6.41
CA SER A 461 19.83 12.65 -7.36
C SER A 461 18.60 13.02 -8.17
N ALA A 462 18.49 14.30 -8.49
CA ALA A 462 17.49 14.84 -9.41
C ALA A 462 18.11 15.95 -10.27
N THR A 463 17.75 16.04 -11.55
CA THR A 463 17.98 17.22 -12.38
C THR A 463 16.64 17.88 -12.67
N GLN A 464 16.55 19.20 -12.50
CA GLN A 464 15.32 19.95 -12.71
C GLN A 464 15.61 21.36 -13.23
N ASN A 465 15.09 21.72 -14.41
CA ASN A 465 15.35 23.02 -15.05
C ASN A 465 16.86 23.35 -15.09
N GLY A 466 17.67 22.38 -15.53
CA GLY A 466 19.15 22.44 -15.54
C GLY A 466 19.83 22.39 -14.16
N THR A 467 19.10 22.54 -13.05
CA THR A 467 19.65 22.51 -11.70
C THR A 467 19.87 21.07 -11.24
N ALA A 468 21.11 20.73 -10.88
CA ALA A 468 21.44 19.44 -10.30
C ALA A 468 21.23 19.48 -8.78
N ILE A 469 20.43 18.55 -8.26
CA ILE A 469 20.15 18.38 -6.83
C ILE A 469 20.62 16.98 -6.42
N GLN A 470 21.27 16.86 -5.26
CA GLN A 470 21.70 15.58 -4.68
C GLN A 470 21.18 15.45 -3.25
N TYR A 471 20.96 14.22 -2.80
CA TYR A 471 20.48 13.88 -1.47
C TYR A 471 21.37 12.79 -0.85
N SER A 472 21.76 13.00 0.41
CA SER A 472 22.51 12.02 1.20
C SER A 472 21.65 11.51 2.36
N TYR A 473 21.82 10.25 2.73
CA TYR A 473 21.05 9.59 3.78
C TYR A 473 21.94 8.73 4.69
N ASP A 474 21.52 8.53 5.93
CA ASP A 474 22.09 7.49 6.81
C ASP A 474 21.47 6.10 6.54
N ALA A 475 21.83 5.08 7.34
CA ALA A 475 21.32 3.72 7.17
C ALA A 475 19.79 3.61 7.36
N THR A 476 19.20 4.42 8.26
CA THR A 476 17.75 4.52 8.49
C THR A 476 17.00 5.40 7.49
N GLY A 477 17.69 6.14 6.62
CA GLY A 477 17.04 7.04 5.66
C GLY A 477 16.74 8.45 6.16
N ASN A 478 17.36 8.92 7.26
CA ASN A 478 17.34 10.35 7.56
C ASN A 478 18.16 11.09 6.51
N ARG A 479 17.62 12.18 5.93
CA ARG A 479 18.37 13.03 4.99
C ARG A 479 19.47 13.78 5.72
N THR A 480 20.72 13.34 5.56
CA THR A 480 21.93 13.92 6.16
C THR A 480 22.51 15.08 5.36
N ALA A 481 22.16 15.22 4.08
CA ALA A 481 22.45 16.43 3.30
C ALA A 481 21.50 16.60 2.10
N LYS A 482 21.35 17.84 1.66
CA LYS A 482 20.90 18.22 0.31
C LYS A 482 22.00 19.05 -0.34
N ALA A 483 22.37 18.77 -1.57
CA ALA A 483 23.26 19.64 -2.35
C ALA A 483 22.53 20.19 -3.58
N VAL A 484 22.79 21.45 -3.93
CA VAL A 484 22.21 22.15 -5.09
C VAL A 484 23.34 22.78 -5.89
N SER A 485 23.48 22.40 -7.16
CA SER A 485 24.57 22.83 -8.06
C SER A 485 25.96 22.72 -7.43
N GLY A 486 26.20 21.63 -6.70
CA GLY A 486 27.46 21.35 -5.98
C GLY A 486 27.59 21.99 -4.59
N THR A 487 26.76 22.98 -4.23
CA THR A 487 26.76 23.57 -2.89
C THR A 487 26.00 22.67 -1.91
N SER A 488 26.66 22.21 -0.84
CA SER A 488 26.09 21.25 0.11
C SER A 488 25.50 21.92 1.36
N TYR A 489 24.33 21.45 1.77
CA TYR A 489 23.58 21.86 2.96
C TYR A 489 23.36 20.61 3.84
N PRO A 490 24.27 20.34 4.81
CA PRO A 490 24.16 19.20 5.71
C PRO A 490 23.10 19.37 6.81
N ASN A 491 22.53 18.26 7.25
CA ASN A 491 21.62 18.16 8.39
C ASN A 491 22.27 17.32 9.50
N THR A 492 22.21 17.78 10.75
CA THR A 492 22.69 16.98 11.89
C THR A 492 21.56 16.16 12.47
N ILE A 493 21.71 14.83 12.46
CA ILE A 493 20.79 13.89 13.09
C ILE A 493 21.33 13.54 14.48
N SER A 494 20.45 13.39 15.47
CA SER A 494 20.81 12.95 16.82
C SER A 494 21.56 11.61 16.79
N ALA A 495 22.63 11.46 17.56
CA ALA A 495 23.39 10.20 17.62
C ALA A 495 22.57 9.03 18.22
N THR A 496 21.50 9.33 18.97
CA THR A 496 20.72 8.37 19.75
C THR A 496 19.25 8.24 19.32
N SER A 497 18.84 8.91 18.23
CA SER A 497 17.46 8.88 17.70
C SER A 497 17.45 9.31 16.22
N ASN A 498 16.31 9.22 15.55
CA ASN A 498 16.10 9.74 14.21
C ASN A 498 15.71 11.24 14.20
N LYS A 499 15.65 11.88 15.37
CA LYS A 499 15.39 13.31 15.55
C LYS A 499 16.44 14.17 14.85
N LEU A 500 15.98 15.20 14.15
CA LEU A 500 16.81 16.24 13.54
C LEU A 500 17.25 17.22 14.63
N THR A 501 18.53 17.59 14.71
CA THR A 501 19.02 18.55 15.72
C THR A 501 19.49 19.87 15.12
N GLN A 502 19.87 19.86 13.84
CA GLN A 502 20.18 21.05 13.06
C GLN A 502 19.82 20.82 11.60
N MET A 503 19.19 21.80 10.97
CA MET A 503 18.99 21.86 9.52
C MET A 503 19.92 22.93 8.91
N GLN A 504 20.34 22.76 7.65
CA GLN A 504 21.03 23.81 6.91
C GLN A 504 20.37 24.05 5.54
N ASP A 505 20.43 25.28 5.06
CA ASP A 505 19.99 25.70 3.72
C ASP A 505 20.73 26.99 3.30
N VAL A 506 20.30 27.64 2.22
CA VAL A 506 20.81 28.94 1.74
C VAL A 506 20.85 30.01 2.84
N GLY A 507 19.88 30.00 3.78
CA GLY A 507 19.81 30.92 4.92
C GLY A 507 20.79 30.62 6.06
N GLY A 508 21.65 29.61 5.94
CA GLY A 508 22.54 29.14 7.01
C GLY A 508 21.98 27.94 7.77
N ALA A 509 22.53 27.70 8.96
CA ALA A 509 22.16 26.57 9.83
C ALA A 509 21.24 27.02 10.97
N ALA A 510 20.19 26.22 11.24
CA ALA A 510 19.18 26.49 12.27
C ALA A 510 19.02 25.27 13.19
N THR A 511 18.95 25.53 14.51
CA THR A 511 18.83 24.49 15.54
C THR A 511 17.39 24.04 15.68
N VAL A 512 17.17 22.72 15.68
CA VAL A 512 15.83 22.12 15.74
C VAL A 512 15.59 21.53 17.12
N VAL A 513 14.54 22.01 17.81
CA VAL A 513 14.16 21.61 19.17
C VAL A 513 12.96 20.68 19.12
N HIS A 514 12.95 19.65 19.97
CA HIS A 514 11.89 18.64 20.03
C HIS A 514 11.28 18.54 21.44
N ASP A 515 10.02 18.13 21.52
CA ASP A 515 9.43 17.63 22.77
C ASP A 515 9.82 16.16 23.06
N ALA A 516 9.34 15.64 24.19
CA ALA A 516 9.65 14.30 24.67
C ALA A 516 9.20 13.18 23.70
N VAL A 517 8.05 13.33 23.03
CA VAL A 517 7.56 12.37 22.02
C VAL A 517 8.11 12.63 20.61
N GLY A 518 8.94 13.65 20.44
CA GLY A 518 9.65 13.92 19.19
C GLY A 518 8.93 14.83 18.21
N ASN A 519 7.95 15.62 18.66
CA ASN A 519 7.41 16.70 17.82
C ASN A 519 8.38 17.89 17.79
N ILE A 520 8.61 18.51 16.64
CA ILE A 520 9.48 19.68 16.50
C ILE A 520 8.80 20.92 17.09
N THR A 521 9.27 21.41 18.25
CA THR A 521 8.74 22.61 18.91
C THR A 521 9.39 23.91 18.44
N SER A 522 10.51 23.84 17.70
CA SER A 522 11.05 24.94 16.91
C SER A 522 12.01 24.40 15.85
N ASP A 523 12.01 25.00 14.66
CA ASP A 523 13.00 24.73 13.60
C ASP A 523 14.11 25.80 13.53
N GLY A 524 14.11 26.74 14.49
CA GLY A 524 15.01 27.90 14.53
C GLY A 524 14.53 29.12 13.74
N THR A 525 13.43 29.02 13.00
CA THR A 525 12.73 30.15 12.34
C THR A 525 11.38 30.39 13.03
N ASP A 526 10.58 29.33 13.13
CA ASP A 526 9.26 29.31 13.73
C ASP A 526 9.30 28.57 15.08
N THR A 527 8.26 28.77 15.90
CA THR A 527 8.01 28.03 17.13
C THR A 527 6.64 27.35 17.09
N TYR A 528 6.55 26.14 17.61
CA TYR A 528 5.39 25.26 17.44
C TYR A 528 4.92 24.71 18.80
N THR A 529 3.61 24.67 19.02
CA THR A 529 3.02 24.03 20.21
C THR A 529 2.14 22.86 19.80
N TYR A 530 2.05 21.84 20.65
CA TYR A 530 1.30 20.62 20.39
C TYR A 530 0.21 20.40 21.43
N SER A 531 -0.98 20.06 20.96
CA SER A 531 -2.12 19.64 21.77
C SER A 531 -1.81 18.36 22.56
N ASP A 532 -2.66 18.03 23.54
CA ASP A 532 -2.56 16.76 24.28
C ASP A 532 -2.64 15.54 23.34
N ARG A 533 -3.37 15.65 22.22
CA ARG A 533 -3.43 14.64 21.13
C ARG A 533 -2.12 14.47 20.35
N GLY A 534 -1.15 15.37 20.50
CA GLY A 534 0.09 15.38 19.71
C GLY A 534 -0.01 16.13 18.37
N ARG A 535 -1.15 16.77 18.08
CA ARG A 535 -1.35 17.58 16.87
C ARG A 535 -0.90 19.01 17.05
N LEU A 536 -0.34 19.60 15.99
CA LEU A 536 0.15 20.97 15.96
C LEU A 536 -0.99 21.95 16.32
N ALA A 537 -0.94 22.56 17.49
CA ALA A 537 -1.97 23.46 17.99
C ALA A 537 -1.73 24.90 17.52
N THR A 538 -0.48 25.37 17.55
CA THR A 538 -0.10 26.70 17.03
C THR A 538 1.26 26.68 16.34
N MET A 539 1.44 27.58 15.37
CA MET A 539 2.74 28.11 14.96
C MET A 539 2.83 29.58 15.39
N THR A 540 3.99 30.03 15.87
CA THR A 540 4.29 31.46 16.11
C THR A 540 5.62 31.86 15.47
N ASN A 541 5.59 32.95 14.71
CA ASN A 541 6.76 33.59 14.11
C ASN A 541 6.66 35.13 14.17
N ALA A 542 7.53 35.84 13.45
CA ALA A 542 7.58 37.31 13.49
C ALA A 542 6.29 38.02 13.02
N GLY A 543 5.42 37.32 12.26
CA GLY A 543 4.09 37.82 11.87
C GLY A 543 2.99 37.59 12.92
N GLY A 544 3.29 36.89 14.01
CA GLY A 544 2.37 36.53 15.09
C GLY A 544 2.08 35.03 15.15
N THR A 545 0.96 34.67 15.80
CA THR A 545 0.55 33.28 16.07
C THR A 545 -0.60 32.86 15.16
N VAL A 546 -0.47 31.69 14.52
CA VAL A 546 -1.57 30.99 13.85
C VAL A 546 -1.96 29.78 14.70
N THR A 547 -3.25 29.63 14.97
CA THR A 547 -3.85 28.51 15.69
C THR A 547 -4.55 27.57 14.71
N TYR A 548 -4.42 26.26 14.92
CA TYR A 548 -4.98 25.20 14.07
C TYR A 548 -6.00 24.36 14.85
N SER A 549 -7.08 23.92 14.18
CA SER A 549 -8.10 23.05 14.78
C SER A 549 -8.32 21.77 13.95
N TYR A 550 -8.40 20.64 14.63
CA TYR A 550 -8.51 19.30 14.05
C TYR A 550 -9.69 18.57 14.68
N ASN A 551 -10.48 17.86 13.85
CA ASN A 551 -11.58 17.04 14.33
C ASN A 551 -11.07 15.72 14.94
N ALA A 552 -11.98 14.89 15.45
CA ALA A 552 -11.65 13.56 15.97
C ALA A 552 -10.93 12.68 14.92
N LEU A 553 -11.31 12.79 13.65
CA LEU A 553 -10.74 12.03 12.52
C LEU A 553 -9.32 12.49 12.11
N GLU A 554 -8.66 13.32 12.92
CA GLU A 554 -7.31 13.87 12.70
C GLU A 554 -7.19 14.79 11.46
N LEU A 555 -8.31 15.16 10.83
CA LEU A 555 -8.36 16.12 9.73
C LEU A 555 -8.41 17.56 10.27
N ARG A 556 -7.59 18.45 9.72
CA ARG A 556 -7.58 19.86 10.10
C ARG A 556 -8.83 20.57 9.56
N VAL A 557 -9.79 20.88 10.42
CA VAL A 557 -11.04 21.56 10.02
C VAL A 557 -10.95 23.08 10.01
N GLY A 558 -9.91 23.69 10.59
CA GLY A 558 -9.68 25.12 10.47
C GLY A 558 -8.31 25.62 10.89
N LYS A 559 -8.05 26.89 10.56
CA LYS A 559 -6.95 27.71 11.10
C LYS A 559 -7.35 29.17 11.26
N THR A 560 -6.70 29.91 12.14
CA THR A 560 -7.01 31.33 12.45
C THR A 560 -5.76 32.06 12.91
N GLY A 561 -5.56 33.30 12.47
CA GLY A 561 -4.41 34.13 12.86
C GLY A 561 -4.45 35.55 12.28
N PRO A 562 -3.38 36.34 12.46
CA PRO A 562 -3.25 37.66 11.85
C PRO A 562 -3.40 37.63 10.33
N THR A 563 -4.00 38.66 9.74
CA THR A 563 -4.22 38.76 8.28
C THR A 563 -2.93 38.86 7.45
N ALA A 564 -1.78 39.10 8.09
CA ALA A 564 -0.46 39.00 7.46
C ALA A 564 0.02 37.54 7.25
N LEU A 565 -0.53 36.58 7.99
CA LEU A 565 -0.17 35.14 7.90
C LEU A 565 -1.32 34.30 7.33
N VAL A 566 -2.55 34.59 7.72
CA VAL A 566 -3.79 33.97 7.20
C VAL A 566 -4.60 35.08 6.52
N PRO A 567 -4.50 35.31 5.20
CA PRO A 567 -5.09 36.47 4.53
C PRO A 567 -6.60 36.66 4.73
N THR A 568 -7.33 35.57 4.96
CA THR A 568 -8.78 35.56 5.26
C THR A 568 -9.11 35.73 6.75
N GLY A 569 -8.11 35.92 7.62
CA GLY A 569 -8.21 35.91 9.09
C GLY A 569 -8.42 34.52 9.69
N ALA A 570 -9.36 33.77 9.13
CA ALA A 570 -9.55 32.34 9.37
C ALA A 570 -9.79 31.60 8.05
N THR A 571 -9.45 30.31 8.03
CA THR A 571 -9.74 29.40 6.91
C THR A 571 -10.33 28.13 7.49
N TYR A 572 -11.43 27.64 6.91
CA TYR A 572 -12.05 26.37 7.26
C TYR A 572 -11.86 25.36 6.13
N TYR A 573 -11.80 24.08 6.49
CA TYR A 573 -11.58 22.98 5.57
C TYR A 573 -12.69 21.94 5.71
N VAL A 574 -13.18 21.43 4.58
CA VAL A 574 -14.21 20.39 4.54
C VAL A 574 -13.72 19.23 3.68
N TYR A 575 -13.81 18.02 4.21
CA TYR A 575 -13.32 16.79 3.58
C TYR A 575 -14.45 15.78 3.38
N ASP A 576 -14.30 14.90 2.39
CA ASP A 576 -15.09 13.67 2.32
C ASP A 576 -14.64 12.64 3.38
N GLU A 577 -15.27 11.47 3.36
CA GLU A 577 -15.00 10.40 4.33
C GLU A 577 -13.69 9.65 4.06
N SER A 578 -13.13 9.78 2.84
CA SER A 578 -11.79 9.29 2.49
C SER A 578 -10.69 10.33 2.73
N GLY A 579 -11.01 11.45 3.41
CA GLY A 579 -10.07 12.51 3.73
C GLY A 579 -9.64 13.37 2.53
N LYS A 580 -10.40 13.37 1.43
CA LYS A 580 -10.13 14.26 0.29
C LYS A 580 -10.70 15.65 0.56
N LEU A 581 -9.89 16.69 0.34
CA LEU A 581 -10.28 18.08 0.61
C LEU A 581 -11.30 18.57 -0.44
N LEU A 582 -12.57 18.58 -0.07
CA LEU A 582 -13.67 19.04 -0.92
C LEU A 582 -13.66 20.56 -1.09
N GLY A 583 -13.18 21.33 -0.11
CA GLY A 583 -13.02 22.78 -0.28
C GLY A 583 -12.40 23.52 0.90
N GLU A 584 -11.91 24.73 0.61
CA GLU A 584 -11.45 25.72 1.59
C GLU A 584 -12.41 26.91 1.61
N TYR A 585 -12.69 27.45 2.80
CA TYR A 585 -13.66 28.53 3.04
C TYR A 585 -13.04 29.63 3.89
N ASP A 586 -13.44 30.88 3.66
CA ASP A 586 -12.94 32.06 4.38
C ASP A 586 -13.53 32.18 5.81
N ALA A 587 -13.18 33.25 6.54
CA ALA A 587 -13.73 33.52 7.87
C ALA A 587 -15.26 33.70 7.89
N ASN A 588 -15.91 33.99 6.76
CA ASN A 588 -17.36 34.08 6.63
C ASN A 588 -18.02 32.73 6.35
N GLY A 589 -17.27 31.73 5.85
CA GLY A 589 -17.79 30.45 5.36
C GLY A 589 -18.04 30.45 3.84
N THR A 590 -17.59 31.48 3.13
CA THR A 590 -17.68 31.57 1.66
C THR A 590 -16.56 30.73 1.03
N PRO A 591 -16.84 29.91 0.00
CA PRO A 591 -15.83 29.04 -0.63
C PRO A 591 -14.73 29.86 -1.33
N LEU A 592 -13.48 29.63 -0.93
CA LEU A 592 -12.29 30.09 -1.66
C LEU A 592 -12.09 29.24 -2.92
N TYR A 593 -12.32 27.93 -2.79
CA TYR A 593 -12.50 26.97 -3.88
C TYR A 593 -13.05 25.64 -3.37
N GLU A 594 -13.70 24.89 -4.27
CA GLU A 594 -14.12 23.51 -4.04
C GLU A 594 -13.49 22.58 -5.11
N THR A 595 -13.16 21.34 -4.76
CA THR A 595 -12.36 20.42 -5.60
C THR A 595 -13.16 19.18 -6.01
N ILE A 596 -13.20 18.92 -7.32
CA ILE A 596 -13.93 17.82 -7.94
C ILE A 596 -12.98 16.64 -8.16
N TYR A 597 -13.42 15.43 -7.81
CA TYR A 597 -12.60 14.21 -7.84
C TYR A 597 -13.16 13.14 -8.79
N LEU A 598 -12.24 12.45 -9.49
CA LEU A 598 -12.47 11.19 -10.20
C LEU A 598 -11.29 10.28 -9.86
N GLY A 599 -11.33 9.69 -8.66
CA GLY A 599 -10.15 9.14 -7.99
C GLY A 599 -9.22 10.26 -7.49
N SER A 600 -8.48 10.88 -8.43
CA SER A 600 -7.62 12.06 -8.23
C SER A 600 -8.42 13.37 -8.41
N PRO A 601 -7.87 14.55 -8.03
CA PRO A 601 -8.44 15.84 -8.42
C PRO A 601 -8.53 15.97 -9.94
N VAL A 602 -9.70 16.35 -10.45
CA VAL A 602 -9.93 16.61 -11.89
C VAL A 602 -10.54 17.98 -12.17
N GLY A 603 -11.04 18.69 -11.16
CA GLY A 603 -11.52 20.07 -11.36
C GLY A 603 -11.52 20.91 -10.11
N VAL A 604 -11.66 22.21 -10.31
CA VAL A 604 -11.87 23.20 -9.25
C VAL A 604 -13.06 24.08 -9.63
N VAL A 605 -13.93 24.35 -8.65
CA VAL A 605 -15.00 25.34 -8.71
C VAL A 605 -14.60 26.56 -7.90
N LYS A 606 -14.82 27.77 -8.42
CA LYS A 606 -14.79 29.02 -7.65
C LYS A 606 -16.05 29.82 -7.94
N GLN A 607 -16.73 30.30 -6.90
CA GLN A 607 -17.84 31.26 -7.07
C GLN A 607 -17.30 32.58 -7.62
N SER A 608 -18.02 33.21 -8.55
CA SER A 608 -17.53 34.37 -9.32
C SER A 608 -18.42 35.60 -9.27
N GLY A 609 -19.50 35.59 -8.49
CA GLY A 609 -20.35 36.75 -8.24
C GLY A 609 -21.33 36.55 -7.08
N THR A 610 -21.98 37.64 -6.66
CA THR A 610 -23.14 37.57 -5.76
C THR A 610 -24.37 36.98 -6.48
N ALA A 611 -25.38 36.57 -5.70
CA ALA A 611 -26.61 35.99 -6.24
C ALA A 611 -27.27 36.89 -7.30
N ALA A 612 -27.47 36.34 -8.50
CA ALA A 612 -27.89 37.07 -9.70
C ALA A 612 -29.24 36.56 -10.21
N GLY A 613 -30.31 36.96 -9.53
CA GLY A 613 -31.71 36.72 -9.93
C GLY A 613 -32.22 35.28 -9.75
N ASN A 614 -31.46 34.28 -10.18
CA ASN A 614 -31.81 32.86 -10.08
C ASN A 614 -30.67 31.97 -9.51
N ASP A 615 -29.42 32.27 -9.85
CA ASP A 615 -28.23 31.47 -9.50
C ASP A 615 -27.10 32.29 -8.84
N ILE A 616 -26.17 31.61 -8.19
CA ILE A 616 -24.82 32.13 -7.90
C ILE A 616 -23.87 31.68 -9.01
N ALA A 617 -23.19 32.63 -9.65
CA ALA A 617 -22.26 32.33 -10.74
C ALA A 617 -21.03 31.53 -10.26
N ILE A 618 -20.62 30.54 -11.05
CA ILE A 618 -19.42 29.72 -10.81
C ILE A 618 -18.51 29.68 -12.02
N ASN A 619 -17.20 29.68 -11.78
CA ASN A 619 -16.16 29.40 -12.76
C ASN A 619 -15.65 27.97 -12.56
N LEU A 620 -15.54 27.21 -13.66
CA LEU A 620 -14.96 25.86 -13.68
C LEU A 620 -13.53 25.90 -14.23
N TYR A 621 -12.68 25.06 -13.65
CA TYR A 621 -11.28 24.89 -14.01
C TYR A 621 -10.94 23.40 -14.08
N ASN A 622 -10.20 22.99 -15.11
CA ASN A 622 -9.74 21.61 -15.28
C ASN A 622 -8.44 21.42 -14.48
N VAL A 623 -8.26 20.26 -13.84
CA VAL A 623 -7.01 19.90 -13.14
C VAL A 623 -6.36 18.71 -13.85
N SER A 624 -5.12 18.89 -14.30
CA SER A 624 -4.27 17.77 -14.72
C SER A 624 -3.26 17.43 -13.61
N THR A 625 -3.23 16.15 -13.25
CA THR A 625 -2.32 15.59 -12.24
C THR A 625 -1.16 14.82 -12.89
N ASP A 626 -0.12 14.54 -12.10
CA ASP A 626 0.93 13.59 -12.48
C ASP A 626 0.54 12.13 -12.25
N GLN A 627 1.50 11.20 -12.46
CA GLN A 627 1.29 9.76 -12.29
C GLN A 627 0.98 9.33 -10.85
N ILE A 628 1.22 10.20 -9.84
CA ILE A 628 0.88 9.94 -8.44
C ILE A 628 -0.42 10.63 -8.00
N GLY A 629 -1.05 11.42 -8.87
CA GLY A 629 -2.29 12.15 -8.57
C GLY A 629 -2.05 13.54 -7.96
N ALA A 630 -0.81 14.04 -7.91
CA ALA A 630 -0.53 15.40 -7.46
C ALA A 630 -0.90 16.41 -8.57
N PRO A 631 -1.68 17.48 -8.29
CA PRO A 631 -1.99 18.52 -9.27
C PRO A 631 -0.73 19.20 -9.82
N ARG A 632 -0.64 19.35 -11.15
CA ARG A 632 0.51 19.98 -11.83
C ARG A 632 0.13 21.16 -12.72
N ILE A 633 -1.03 21.15 -13.36
CA ILE A 633 -1.52 22.27 -14.18
C ILE A 633 -3.02 22.44 -13.92
N ILE A 634 -3.47 23.69 -13.79
CA ILE A 634 -4.88 24.06 -13.74
C ILE A 634 -5.17 25.04 -14.88
N THR A 635 -6.13 24.70 -15.74
CA THR A 635 -6.60 25.54 -16.85
C THR A 635 -8.01 26.04 -16.62
N ARG A 636 -8.35 27.22 -17.14
CA ARG A 636 -9.70 27.77 -17.11
C ARG A 636 -10.56 27.13 -18.21
N GLN A 637 -11.71 26.54 -17.86
CA GLN A 637 -12.51 25.71 -18.77
C GLN A 637 -13.06 26.47 -20.01
N SER A 638 -13.11 27.81 -19.98
CA SER A 638 -13.62 28.64 -21.08
C SER A 638 -12.69 28.76 -22.29
N ASP A 639 -11.37 28.68 -22.06
CA ASP A 639 -10.35 29.08 -23.04
C ASP A 639 -9.01 28.33 -22.86
N GLU A 640 -8.96 27.36 -21.94
CA GLU A 640 -7.78 26.55 -21.58
C GLU A 640 -6.56 27.34 -21.09
N ALA A 641 -6.71 28.62 -20.79
CA ALA A 641 -5.62 29.43 -20.26
C ALA A 641 -5.15 28.86 -18.90
N VAL A 642 -3.84 28.62 -18.77
CA VAL A 642 -3.21 28.10 -17.55
C VAL A 642 -3.26 29.20 -16.48
N VAL A 643 -3.92 28.92 -15.36
CA VAL A 643 -4.06 29.85 -14.24
C VAL A 643 -3.15 29.50 -13.06
N TRP A 644 -2.69 28.27 -12.96
CA TRP A 644 -1.75 27.79 -11.93
C TRP A 644 -0.92 26.64 -12.50
N ARG A 645 0.38 26.61 -12.18
CA ARG A 645 1.28 25.54 -12.61
C ARG A 645 2.33 25.16 -11.57
N TRP A 646 2.63 23.87 -11.53
CA TRP A 646 3.58 23.20 -10.63
C TRP A 646 4.18 21.96 -11.31
N ASP A 647 4.27 21.99 -12.64
CA ASP A 647 4.86 20.96 -13.49
C ASP A 647 6.39 20.84 -13.30
N SER A 648 7.03 21.92 -12.88
CA SER A 648 8.45 22.04 -12.53
C SER A 648 8.76 21.84 -11.02
N ALA A 649 7.84 21.23 -10.25
CA ALA A 649 8.03 21.00 -8.83
C ALA A 649 9.17 20.04 -8.51
N GLU A 650 10.00 20.37 -7.51
CA GLU A 650 11.01 19.45 -6.96
C GLU A 650 10.34 18.18 -6.40
N ALA A 651 11.03 17.04 -6.47
CA ALA A 651 10.48 15.72 -6.16
C ALA A 651 9.88 15.60 -4.73
N PHE A 652 10.48 16.25 -3.73
CA PHE A 652 9.96 16.34 -2.36
C PHE A 652 9.00 17.52 -2.13
N GLY A 653 8.69 18.29 -3.18
CA GLY A 653 7.75 19.40 -3.18
C GLY A 653 8.33 20.75 -2.75
N ALA A 654 9.65 20.91 -2.65
CA ALA A 654 10.26 22.13 -2.09
C ALA A 654 10.09 23.40 -2.95
N THR A 655 9.85 23.28 -4.26
CA THR A 655 9.61 24.43 -5.15
C THR A 655 8.18 24.96 -4.98
N ALA A 656 7.98 26.27 -4.96
CA ALA A 656 6.64 26.87 -4.97
C ALA A 656 5.96 26.74 -6.37
N PRO A 657 4.62 26.69 -6.45
CA PRO A 657 3.90 26.81 -7.71
C PRO A 657 3.87 28.26 -8.22
N ASP A 658 3.86 28.41 -9.55
CA ASP A 658 3.52 29.68 -10.19
C ASP A 658 1.99 29.82 -10.23
N GLN A 659 1.49 30.84 -9.52
CA GLN A 659 0.08 31.14 -9.34
C GLN A 659 -0.45 32.18 -10.34
N ASN A 660 0.34 32.64 -11.31
CA ASN A 660 -0.11 33.59 -12.34
C ASN A 660 0.60 33.41 -13.72
N PRO A 661 0.78 32.19 -14.24
CA PRO A 661 1.61 31.93 -15.43
C PRO A 661 1.11 32.64 -16.71
N SER A 662 -0.19 32.85 -16.84
CA SER A 662 -0.79 33.56 -17.99
C SER A 662 -1.03 35.06 -17.75
N SER A 663 -0.55 35.63 -16.63
CA SER A 663 -0.83 37.02 -16.23
C SER A 663 -2.33 37.37 -16.11
N LEU A 664 -3.17 36.40 -15.72
CA LEU A 664 -4.63 36.52 -15.57
C LEU A 664 -5.10 36.89 -14.15
N GLY A 665 -4.18 37.00 -13.19
CA GLY A 665 -4.46 37.20 -11.78
C GLY A 665 -4.04 35.99 -10.94
N VAL A 666 -3.80 36.20 -9.64
CA VAL A 666 -3.29 35.16 -8.74
C VAL A 666 -4.36 34.09 -8.48
N PHE A 667 -4.12 32.87 -8.95
CA PHE A 667 -4.92 31.70 -8.62
C PHE A 667 -4.28 30.91 -7.49
N SER A 668 -4.65 31.21 -6.25
CA SER A 668 -4.23 30.37 -5.12
C SER A 668 -4.96 29.03 -5.11
N PHE A 669 -4.19 27.98 -4.81
CA PHE A 669 -4.61 26.58 -4.69
C PHE A 669 -3.56 25.83 -3.85
N ASN A 670 -4.00 25.15 -2.78
CA ASN A 670 -3.09 24.72 -1.70
C ASN A 670 -2.80 23.22 -1.68
N GLN A 671 -3.53 22.37 -2.43
CA GLN A 671 -3.19 20.94 -2.49
C GLN A 671 -1.80 20.73 -3.13
N ARG A 672 -1.06 19.73 -2.66
CA ARG A 672 0.33 19.43 -3.07
C ARG A 672 0.47 17.98 -3.56
N LEU A 673 1.26 17.15 -2.88
CA LEU A 673 1.23 15.70 -3.12
C LEU A 673 -0.09 15.14 -2.53
N PRO A 674 -0.51 13.90 -2.85
CA PRO A 674 -1.78 13.36 -2.33
C PRO A 674 -1.83 13.39 -0.79
N GLY A 675 -2.97 13.84 -0.26
CA GLY A 675 -3.19 14.08 1.18
C GLY A 675 -2.75 15.47 1.69
N GLN A 676 -1.94 16.21 0.92
CA GLN A 676 -1.17 17.35 1.42
C GLN A 676 -1.77 18.72 1.08
N VAL A 677 -1.81 19.63 2.06
CA VAL A 677 -2.29 21.01 1.95
C VAL A 677 -1.20 21.98 2.43
N PHE A 678 -0.80 22.93 1.60
CA PHE A 678 0.25 23.91 1.90
C PHE A 678 -0.22 25.03 2.84
N ASP A 679 0.64 25.35 3.81
CA ASP A 679 0.50 26.47 4.73
C ASP A 679 1.54 27.55 4.41
N SER A 680 1.07 28.65 3.81
CA SER A 680 1.90 29.79 3.43
C SER A 680 2.59 30.48 4.60
N GLU A 681 2.03 30.37 5.80
CA GLU A 681 2.55 31.01 7.02
C GLU A 681 3.83 30.34 7.56
N SER A 682 4.03 29.04 7.31
CA SER A 682 5.12 28.22 7.88
C SER A 682 5.95 27.46 6.84
N GLY A 683 5.50 27.42 5.58
CA GLY A 683 6.13 26.64 4.52
C GLY A 683 5.91 25.12 4.61
N LEU A 684 5.18 24.65 5.63
CA LEU A 684 4.85 23.24 5.83
C LEU A 684 3.67 22.81 4.93
N PHE A 685 3.55 21.50 4.71
CA PHE A 685 2.34 20.90 4.16
C PHE A 685 1.66 20.06 5.26
N GLN A 686 0.44 20.43 5.67
CA GLN A 686 -0.38 19.55 6.50
C GLN A 686 -0.76 18.30 5.70
N ASN A 687 -0.52 17.12 6.26
CA ASN A 687 -0.75 15.82 5.62
C ASN A 687 -1.57 14.91 6.54
N TRP A 688 -2.87 15.16 6.60
CA TRP A 688 -3.84 14.50 7.49
C TRP A 688 -3.33 14.37 8.93
N ASN A 689 -2.73 13.25 9.35
CA ASN A 689 -2.26 12.96 10.72
C ASN A 689 -0.93 13.64 11.11
N ARG A 690 -0.11 14.10 10.16
CA ARG A 690 1.19 14.75 10.43
C ARG A 690 1.38 16.03 9.62
N GLU A 691 2.34 16.86 10.01
CA GLU A 691 2.79 18.01 9.23
C GLU A 691 4.14 17.68 8.58
N TYR A 692 4.23 17.87 7.25
CA TYR A 692 5.38 17.53 6.41
C TYR A 692 6.19 18.77 6.04
N ASN A 693 7.52 18.67 6.11
CA ASN A 693 8.42 19.74 5.74
C ASN A 693 9.14 19.40 4.40
N PRO A 694 8.72 20.00 3.27
CA PRO A 694 9.23 19.65 1.94
C PRO A 694 10.71 20.03 1.74
N ARG A 695 11.18 21.10 2.40
CA ARG A 695 12.56 21.61 2.35
C ARG A 695 13.58 20.53 2.75
N ILE A 696 13.26 19.77 3.79
CA ILE A 696 14.08 18.66 4.34
C ILE A 696 13.56 17.26 3.99
N GLY A 697 12.33 17.12 3.46
CA GLY A 697 11.78 15.86 2.97
C GLY A 697 11.40 14.87 4.07
N ARG A 698 10.93 15.36 5.23
CA ARG A 698 10.52 14.55 6.39
C ARG A 698 9.38 15.19 7.18
N TYR A 699 8.76 14.42 8.06
CA TYR A 699 7.71 14.90 8.96
C TYR A 699 8.27 15.68 10.16
N MET A 700 7.42 16.57 10.69
CA MET A 700 7.65 17.37 11.90
C MET A 700 7.34 16.59 13.20
N GLN A 701 6.70 15.43 13.08
CA GLN A 701 6.43 14.48 14.16
C GLN A 701 6.97 13.09 13.82
N SER A 702 7.23 12.31 14.87
CA SER A 702 7.29 10.85 14.77
C SER A 702 5.93 10.28 14.37
N ASP A 703 5.94 9.10 13.78
CA ASP A 703 4.75 8.38 13.33
C ASP A 703 3.78 8.04 14.48
N PRO A 704 2.49 8.44 14.41
CA PRO A 704 1.47 8.05 15.40
C PRO A 704 1.31 6.53 15.59
N ILE A 705 1.54 5.74 14.54
CA ILE A 705 1.53 4.26 14.57
C ILE A 705 2.92 3.65 14.81
N GLY A 706 3.93 4.47 15.10
CA GLY A 706 5.28 4.03 15.41
C GLY A 706 5.96 3.30 14.24
N LEU A 707 6.54 2.13 14.51
CA LEU A 707 7.32 1.38 13.51
C LEU A 707 6.48 0.72 12.40
N GLU A 708 5.14 0.76 12.50
CA GLU A 708 4.22 0.29 11.45
C GLU A 708 4.32 1.17 10.19
N GLY A 709 4.42 2.50 10.34
CA GLY A 709 4.73 3.43 9.24
C GLY A 709 6.16 3.30 8.69
N GLY A 710 7.02 2.58 9.42
CA GLY A 710 8.37 2.19 9.01
C GLY A 710 9.42 2.43 10.09
N ILE A 711 10.60 1.81 9.88
CA ILE A 711 11.73 1.83 10.83
C ILE A 711 12.23 3.25 11.15
N ASN A 712 12.10 4.20 10.22
CA ASN A 712 12.32 5.62 10.48
C ASN A 712 10.99 6.36 10.53
N THR A 713 10.55 6.60 11.76
CA THR A 713 9.26 7.20 12.13
C THR A 713 9.02 8.61 11.60
N PHE A 714 10.02 9.28 11.02
CA PHE A 714 9.91 10.63 10.46
C PHE A 714 9.96 10.67 8.92
N ALA A 715 10.31 9.56 8.24
CA ALA A 715 10.72 9.60 6.83
C ALA A 715 9.52 9.63 5.86
N TYR A 716 9.36 10.72 5.12
CA TYR A 716 8.29 10.81 4.10
C TYR A 716 8.52 9.81 2.97
N VAL A 717 7.61 8.83 2.86
CA VAL A 717 7.65 7.68 1.91
C VAL A 717 9.03 7.02 1.80
N GLY A 718 9.79 7.06 2.89
CA GLY A 718 11.21 6.73 2.97
C GLY A 718 12.05 7.23 1.78
N GLY A 719 11.87 8.48 1.36
CA GLY A 719 12.73 9.09 0.34
C GLY A 719 12.44 8.71 -1.12
N ASN A 720 11.27 8.16 -1.45
CA ASN A 720 10.89 7.84 -2.83
C ASN A 720 9.56 8.50 -3.31
N PRO A 721 9.49 9.85 -3.35
CA PRO A 721 8.26 10.60 -3.58
C PRO A 721 7.73 10.59 -5.03
N LEU A 722 8.52 10.07 -5.98
CA LEU A 722 8.12 9.95 -7.39
C LEU A 722 7.27 8.70 -7.65
N ASN A 723 7.41 7.69 -6.79
CA ASN A 723 6.87 6.35 -6.96
C ASN A 723 5.82 5.97 -5.90
N VAL A 724 5.89 6.62 -4.73
CA VAL A 724 5.17 6.28 -3.48
C VAL A 724 4.61 7.58 -2.87
N ILE A 725 3.44 7.48 -2.24
CA ILE A 725 2.69 8.57 -1.60
C ILE A 725 2.29 8.17 -0.17
N ASP A 726 1.96 9.12 0.68
CA ASP A 726 1.39 8.86 2.01
C ASP A 726 0.22 9.83 2.24
N PRO A 727 -1.00 9.48 1.78
CA PRO A 727 -2.14 10.40 1.80
C PRO A 727 -2.75 10.63 3.20
N GLN A 728 -2.33 9.83 4.18
CA GLN A 728 -2.83 9.90 5.56
C GLN A 728 -1.81 10.51 6.53
N GLY A 729 -0.56 10.69 6.12
CA GLY A 729 0.51 11.01 7.04
C GLY A 729 0.74 9.88 8.05
N LEU A 730 0.64 8.62 7.63
CA LEU A 730 0.80 7.42 8.47
C LEU A 730 1.57 6.33 7.71
N ASN A 731 1.00 5.80 6.63
CA ASN A 731 1.53 4.66 5.89
C ASN A 731 1.80 5.03 4.44
N MET A 732 2.99 4.67 3.95
CA MET A 732 3.35 4.88 2.55
C MET A 732 2.71 3.81 1.64
N VAL A 733 2.00 4.24 0.60
CA VAL A 733 1.35 3.40 -0.42
C VAL A 733 1.84 3.78 -1.81
N MET A 734 1.82 2.88 -2.79
CA MET A 734 2.07 3.31 -4.18
C MET A 734 0.87 4.11 -4.68
N ALA A 735 1.10 4.97 -5.67
CA ALA A 735 0.00 5.57 -6.42
C ALA A 735 -0.94 4.51 -7.00
N ALA A 736 -2.26 4.76 -6.91
CA ALA A 736 -3.33 3.78 -7.17
C ALA A 736 -3.20 3.00 -8.49
N ASN A 737 -2.62 3.63 -9.53
CA ASN A 737 -2.35 3.02 -10.84
C ASN A 737 -1.37 1.83 -10.83
N ARG A 738 -0.69 1.55 -9.71
CA ARG A 738 0.39 0.54 -9.58
C ARG A 738 0.02 -0.69 -8.73
N ALA A 739 -1.27 -0.89 -8.43
CA ALA A 739 -1.73 -1.89 -7.45
C ALA A 739 -1.16 -3.31 -7.62
N ALA A 740 -1.00 -3.80 -8.86
CA ALA A 740 -0.44 -5.13 -9.14
C ALA A 740 1.03 -5.31 -8.67
N ALA A 741 1.79 -4.22 -8.53
CA ALA A 741 3.17 -4.24 -8.07
C ALA A 741 3.32 -4.05 -6.54
N TRP A 742 2.23 -3.91 -5.78
CA TRP A 742 2.34 -3.54 -4.35
C TRP A 742 2.85 -4.66 -3.46
N VAL A 743 2.42 -5.90 -3.73
CA VAL A 743 2.94 -7.15 -3.11
C VAL A 743 4.47 -7.24 -3.23
N GLN A 744 5.04 -6.55 -4.21
CA GLN A 744 6.47 -6.45 -4.43
C GLN A 744 7.04 -5.17 -3.80
N SER A 745 6.53 -3.96 -4.10
CA SER A 745 7.20 -2.69 -3.71
C SER A 745 7.58 -2.55 -2.23
N ALA A 746 6.76 -3.05 -1.31
CA ALA A 746 7.03 -3.02 0.14
C ALA A 746 7.92 -4.19 0.61
N TYR A 747 7.80 -5.37 -0.04
CA TYR A 747 8.54 -6.63 0.22
C TYR A 747 10.06 -6.40 0.14
N TYR A 748 10.42 -5.46 -0.73
CA TYR A 748 11.77 -5.03 -1.02
C TYR A 748 12.40 -4.16 0.07
N ARG A 749 11.57 -3.46 0.86
CA ARG A 749 11.99 -2.38 1.76
C ARG A 749 12.07 -2.79 3.23
N PHE A 750 11.12 -3.62 3.64
CA PHE A 750 11.01 -4.09 5.02
C PHE A 750 11.34 -5.59 5.14
N GLY A 751 11.60 -6.24 4.00
CA GLY A 751 11.74 -7.68 3.87
C GLY A 751 10.39 -8.41 3.86
N PRO A 752 10.42 -9.72 3.58
CA PRO A 752 9.24 -10.59 3.53
C PRO A 752 8.27 -10.49 4.72
N VAL A 753 8.82 -10.23 5.91
CA VAL A 753 8.14 -10.31 7.21
C VAL A 753 7.06 -9.26 7.43
N ILE A 754 7.32 -8.03 6.97
CA ILE A 754 6.52 -6.85 7.34
C ILE A 754 5.46 -6.53 6.27
N THR A 755 5.63 -7.06 5.06
CA THR A 755 4.90 -6.57 3.87
C THR A 755 3.52 -7.16 3.69
N GLU A 756 3.34 -8.42 4.03
CA GLU A 756 2.08 -9.14 3.81
C GLU A 756 0.93 -8.62 4.71
N LEU A 757 0.85 -7.38 5.22
CA LEU A 757 -0.23 -7.02 6.17
C LEU A 757 -0.86 -5.64 5.98
N VAL A 758 -1.77 -5.50 5.00
CA VAL A 758 -2.62 -4.29 4.83
C VAL A 758 -4.05 -4.60 4.33
N ALA A 759 -4.74 -5.60 4.90
CA ALA A 759 -6.16 -5.90 4.60
C ALA A 759 -7.01 -6.17 5.86
N GLY A 760 -7.07 -5.18 6.76
CA GLY A 760 -7.81 -5.26 8.04
C GLY A 760 -9.03 -4.34 8.18
N ALA A 761 -9.36 -3.49 7.19
CA ALA A 761 -10.53 -2.62 7.22
C ALA A 761 -11.06 -2.34 5.79
N SER A 762 -12.37 -2.50 5.62
CA SER A 762 -13.17 -1.86 4.56
C SER A 762 -13.31 -0.36 4.89
N GLY A 763 -13.46 0.60 3.96
CA GLY A 763 -13.61 0.49 2.50
C GLY A 763 -13.26 1.78 1.73
N VAL A 764 -14.27 2.46 1.17
CA VAL A 764 -14.24 3.65 0.26
C VAL A 764 -13.24 3.64 -0.94
N ASN A 765 -13.78 3.37 -2.14
CA ASN A 765 -13.31 3.83 -3.47
C ASN A 765 -11.83 3.63 -3.88
N GLY A 766 -11.58 2.54 -4.64
CA GLY A 766 -10.73 2.63 -5.84
C GLY A 766 -9.27 2.23 -5.73
N THR A 767 -8.85 1.59 -4.63
CA THR A 767 -7.54 0.92 -4.51
C THR A 767 -7.72 -0.51 -4.04
N VAL A 768 -6.98 -1.45 -4.65
CA VAL A 768 -7.01 -2.87 -4.28
C VAL A 768 -6.22 -3.07 -2.98
N ALA A 769 -6.87 -3.57 -1.92
CA ALA A 769 -6.21 -3.89 -0.66
C ALA A 769 -5.28 -5.11 -0.80
N ALA A 770 -4.15 -5.11 -0.09
CA ALA A 770 -3.15 -6.17 -0.16
C ALA A 770 -3.37 -7.21 0.97
N PRO A 771 -3.26 -8.53 0.69
CA PRO A 771 -3.62 -9.61 1.62
C PRO A 771 -2.83 -9.59 2.96
N MET A 772 -3.33 -10.33 3.97
CA MET A 772 -2.78 -10.38 5.34
C MET A 772 -1.88 -11.60 5.65
N SER A 773 -0.88 -11.38 6.52
CA SER A 773 0.21 -12.26 6.94
C SER A 773 -0.05 -12.93 8.28
N PRO A 774 0.60 -14.07 8.58
CA PRO A 774 0.62 -14.63 9.93
C PRO A 774 1.30 -13.77 11.00
N LEU A 775 2.22 -12.84 10.69
CA LEU A 775 3.18 -12.34 11.70
C LEU A 775 2.91 -10.97 12.37
N VAL A 776 1.92 -10.19 11.95
CA VAL A 776 1.45 -9.04 12.78
C VAL A 776 0.45 -9.49 13.86
N ALA A 777 0.45 -10.79 14.17
CA ALA A 777 0.18 -11.27 15.51
C ALA A 777 1.32 -10.93 16.52
N GLN A 778 2.55 -10.63 16.05
CA GLN A 778 3.74 -10.53 16.90
C GLN A 778 4.35 -9.12 17.04
N ILE A 779 4.32 -8.25 16.03
CA ILE A 779 4.48 -6.80 16.31
C ILE A 779 3.26 -6.40 17.16
N PRO A 780 3.42 -5.83 18.37
CA PRO A 780 2.30 -5.65 19.28
C PRO A 780 1.25 -4.70 18.72
N THR A 781 0.20 -5.28 18.12
CA THR A 781 -0.93 -4.51 17.56
C THR A 781 -1.65 -3.71 18.62
N THR A 782 -1.44 -3.98 19.91
CA THR A 782 -1.88 -3.12 21.02
C THR A 782 -1.24 -1.73 21.07
N VAL A 783 -0.15 -1.50 20.32
CA VAL A 783 0.39 -0.16 20.01
C VAL A 783 -0.27 0.44 18.74
N SER A 784 -0.68 -0.39 17.77
CA SER A 784 -1.42 0.01 16.55
C SER A 784 -2.92 0.28 16.79
N ARG A 785 -3.51 -0.41 17.78
CA ARG A 785 -4.82 -0.19 18.42
C ARG A 785 -4.90 1.14 19.17
N MET A 786 -3.84 1.95 19.12
CA MET A 786 -3.94 3.41 19.20
C MET A 786 -4.72 3.96 18.00
N THR A 787 -5.96 3.52 17.81
CA THR A 787 -6.80 3.98 16.72
C THR A 787 -6.94 5.50 16.78
N PRO A 788 -6.49 6.24 15.75
CA PRO A 788 -7.09 7.55 15.48
C PRO A 788 -8.60 7.35 15.39
N VAL A 789 -9.42 8.33 15.77
CA VAL A 789 -10.87 8.12 15.70
C VAL A 789 -11.30 7.85 14.25
N ALA A 790 -10.55 8.33 13.25
CA ALA A 790 -10.70 7.91 11.85
C ALA A 790 -10.67 6.39 11.64
N ARG A 791 -9.76 5.67 12.29
CA ARG A 791 -9.61 4.21 12.16
C ARG A 791 -10.70 3.47 12.93
N ALA A 792 -10.97 3.85 14.18
CA ALA A 792 -12.08 3.29 14.96
C ALA A 792 -13.47 3.57 14.34
N VAL A 793 -13.59 4.64 13.56
CA VAL A 793 -14.78 4.96 12.78
C VAL A 793 -14.83 4.14 11.50
N ALA A 794 -13.76 4.01 10.72
CA ALA A 794 -13.75 3.14 9.54
C ALA A 794 -14.05 1.66 9.89
N GLU A 795 -13.36 1.15 10.92
CA GLU A 795 -13.55 -0.20 11.47
C GLU A 795 -14.95 -0.42 12.10
N GLY A 796 -15.73 0.65 12.34
CA GLY A 796 -17.13 0.59 12.81
C GLY A 796 -18.20 0.92 11.77
N VAL A 797 -17.90 1.74 10.75
CA VAL A 797 -18.84 2.24 9.73
C VAL A 797 -18.82 1.40 8.45
N GLU A 798 -17.68 0.81 8.11
CA GLU A 798 -17.57 -0.04 6.90
C GLU A 798 -17.29 -1.50 7.24
N SER A 799 -17.10 -1.83 8.52
CA SER A 799 -16.94 -3.18 9.02
C SER A 799 -18.22 -3.67 9.73
N GLY A 800 -19.12 -4.24 8.94
CA GLY A 800 -20.01 -5.32 9.40
C GLY A 800 -19.24 -6.62 9.62
N ALA A 801 -18.02 -6.53 10.16
CA ALA A 801 -16.94 -7.50 9.99
C ALA A 801 -16.16 -7.80 11.29
N PHE A 802 -16.75 -7.58 12.46
CA PHE A 802 -16.38 -8.32 13.68
C PHE A 802 -16.86 -9.80 13.62
N CYS A 803 -16.55 -10.45 12.51
CA CYS A 803 -16.68 -11.89 12.27
C CYS A 803 -15.94 -12.23 10.95
N PRO A 804 -15.08 -13.26 10.90
CA PRO A 804 -14.37 -13.65 9.68
C PRO A 804 -15.31 -14.37 8.70
N ALA A 805 -16.12 -13.60 7.97
CA ALA A 805 -16.99 -14.09 6.92
C ALA A 805 -16.17 -14.53 5.70
N ARG A 806 -15.87 -15.83 5.63
CA ARG A 806 -15.25 -16.49 4.48
C ARG A 806 -16.01 -16.14 3.18
N GLU A 807 -15.28 -15.87 2.10
CA GLU A 807 -15.87 -15.52 0.80
C GLU A 807 -16.97 -16.50 0.36
N VAL A 808 -18.14 -15.96 0.06
CA VAL A 808 -19.21 -16.67 -0.65
C VAL A 808 -19.57 -15.81 -1.87
N ALA A 809 -19.15 -16.24 -3.05
CA ALA A 809 -19.55 -15.63 -4.31
C ALA A 809 -21.10 -15.63 -4.44
N PRO A 810 -21.71 -14.63 -5.09
CA PRO A 810 -23.17 -14.45 -5.09
C PRO A 810 -23.92 -15.53 -5.87
N LEU A 811 -24.14 -16.67 -5.22
CA LEU A 811 -25.02 -17.74 -5.67
C LEU A 811 -26.49 -17.34 -5.48
N TRP A 812 -26.97 -16.53 -6.45
CA TRP A 812 -28.33 -16.46 -7.04
C TRP A 812 -28.77 -15.00 -7.29
N SER A 813 -29.11 -14.71 -8.55
CA SER A 813 -29.79 -13.47 -8.94
C SER A 813 -31.29 -13.58 -8.67
N ALA A 814 -31.75 -12.99 -7.56
CA ALA A 814 -33.14 -13.10 -7.09
C ALA A 814 -33.92 -11.78 -7.22
N THR A 815 -34.41 -11.47 -8.43
CA THR A 815 -35.27 -10.31 -8.67
C THR A 815 -36.66 -10.50 -8.03
N LYS A 816 -36.99 -9.73 -6.97
CA LYS A 816 -38.36 -9.19 -6.71
C LYS A 816 -38.47 -8.29 -5.47
N SER A 817 -39.33 -7.28 -5.59
CA SER A 817 -39.73 -6.34 -4.55
C SER A 817 -40.91 -6.88 -3.73
N LYS A 818 -40.63 -7.34 -2.50
CA LYS A 818 -41.64 -7.67 -1.47
C LYS A 818 -41.11 -7.31 -0.08
N SER A 819 -42.02 -7.11 0.87
CA SER A 819 -41.67 -6.84 2.26
C SER A 819 -41.23 -8.10 3.02
N ALA A 820 -40.42 -7.93 4.06
CA ALA A 820 -39.93 -9.02 4.92
C ALA A 820 -41.07 -9.93 5.44
N VAL A 821 -42.21 -9.33 5.81
CA VAL A 821 -43.40 -10.04 6.31
C VAL A 821 -44.01 -10.94 5.23
N GLU A 822 -44.06 -10.48 3.98
CA GLU A 822 -44.55 -11.30 2.86
C GLU A 822 -43.58 -12.43 2.49
N ASN A 823 -42.27 -12.19 2.57
CA ASN A 823 -41.26 -13.22 2.34
C ASN A 823 -41.33 -14.30 3.43
N ALA A 824 -41.40 -13.93 4.70
CA ALA A 824 -41.53 -14.87 5.82
C ALA A 824 -42.83 -15.70 5.73
N PHE A 825 -43.96 -15.07 5.40
CA PHE A 825 -45.24 -15.78 5.22
C PHE A 825 -45.21 -16.72 4.01
N GLY A 826 -44.69 -16.26 2.87
CA GLY A 826 -44.53 -17.07 1.65
C GLY A 826 -43.50 -18.19 1.78
N HIS A 827 -42.53 -18.07 2.68
CA HIS A 827 -41.59 -19.14 3.04
C HIS A 827 -42.27 -20.19 3.92
N TRP A 828 -42.99 -19.77 4.97
CA TRP A 828 -43.76 -20.70 5.81
C TRP A 828 -44.77 -21.51 4.99
N GLN A 829 -45.54 -20.88 4.09
CA GLN A 829 -46.51 -21.60 3.26
C GLN A 829 -45.90 -22.70 2.38
N LYS A 830 -44.61 -22.60 2.01
CA LYS A 830 -43.90 -23.65 1.25
C LYS A 830 -43.44 -24.83 2.12
N HIS A 831 -43.22 -24.60 3.41
CA HIS A 831 -42.58 -25.56 4.31
C HIS A 831 -43.47 -25.98 5.50
N ALA A 832 -44.73 -25.51 5.58
CA ALA A 832 -45.67 -25.87 6.64
C ALA A 832 -45.95 -27.38 6.73
N SER A 833 -45.86 -28.12 5.63
CA SER A 833 -45.96 -29.59 5.60
C SER A 833 -44.70 -30.30 6.10
N GLU A 834 -43.54 -29.64 6.11
CA GLU A 834 -42.29 -30.13 6.68
C GLU A 834 -42.25 -29.93 8.21
N PHE A 835 -43.06 -29.00 8.73
CA PHE A 835 -43.16 -28.63 10.15
C PHE A 835 -44.63 -28.52 10.61
N PRO A 836 -45.41 -29.61 10.58
CA PRO A 836 -46.82 -29.63 10.99
C PRO A 836 -47.03 -29.23 12.46
N GLU A 837 -45.98 -29.27 13.28
CA GLU A 837 -45.98 -28.77 14.65
C GLU A 837 -46.02 -27.22 14.76
N LEU A 838 -45.80 -26.48 13.66
CA LEU A 838 -45.70 -25.01 13.63
C LEU A 838 -46.91 -24.39 12.90
N ALA A 839 -47.98 -24.13 13.66
CA ALA A 839 -49.31 -23.79 13.16
C ALA A 839 -49.42 -22.43 12.44
N ASN A 840 -48.39 -21.58 12.46
CA ASN A 840 -48.36 -20.30 11.75
C ASN A 840 -46.94 -19.80 11.47
N ALA A 841 -46.81 -18.83 10.55
CA ALA A 841 -45.54 -18.24 10.14
C ALA A 841 -44.75 -17.55 11.27
N LYS A 842 -45.43 -17.03 12.31
CA LYS A 842 -44.75 -16.46 13.48
C LYS A 842 -44.05 -17.55 14.28
N GLN A 843 -44.74 -18.65 14.61
CA GLN A 843 -44.14 -19.81 15.26
C GLN A 843 -43.00 -20.42 14.44
N TYR A 844 -43.13 -20.43 13.11
CA TYR A 844 -42.06 -20.86 12.20
C TYR A 844 -40.79 -20.01 12.33
N ALA A 845 -40.93 -18.68 12.28
CA ALA A 845 -39.80 -17.76 12.44
C ALA A 845 -39.20 -17.77 13.86
N GLU A 846 -40.05 -17.84 14.90
CA GLU A 846 -39.60 -17.93 16.30
C GLU A 846 -38.89 -19.26 16.59
N THR A 847 -39.36 -20.38 16.00
CA THR A 847 -38.70 -21.68 16.11
C THR A 847 -37.38 -21.72 15.34
N ALA A 848 -37.33 -21.16 14.13
CA ALA A 848 -36.08 -21.03 13.37
C ALA A 848 -35.04 -20.19 14.13
N LYS A 849 -35.45 -19.04 14.69
CA LYS A 849 -34.60 -18.21 15.55
C LYS A 849 -34.15 -18.96 16.82
N SER A 850 -35.04 -19.74 17.43
CA SER A 850 -34.72 -20.58 18.60
C SER A 850 -33.68 -21.67 18.28
N LEU A 851 -33.83 -22.40 17.16
CA LEU A 851 -32.82 -23.39 16.71
C LEU A 851 -31.48 -22.74 16.36
N VAL A 852 -31.46 -21.48 15.92
CA VAL A 852 -30.22 -20.75 15.62
C VAL A 852 -29.51 -20.29 16.90
N SER A 853 -30.26 -19.80 17.90
CA SER A 853 -29.69 -19.39 19.20
C SER A 853 -29.39 -20.56 20.14
N ASN A 854 -30.13 -21.66 20.04
CA ASN A 854 -30.01 -22.87 20.86
C ASN A 854 -30.08 -24.11 19.95
N PRO A 855 -28.98 -24.46 19.26
CA PRO A 855 -28.98 -25.63 18.37
C PRO A 855 -29.17 -26.93 19.15
N PRO A 856 -29.78 -27.98 18.54
CA PRO A 856 -30.06 -29.23 19.25
C PRO A 856 -28.80 -29.91 19.79
N ALA A 857 -28.88 -30.46 21.00
CA ALA A 857 -27.81 -31.23 21.62
C ALA A 857 -27.63 -32.66 21.06
N SER A 858 -28.35 -33.00 19.98
CA SER A 858 -28.36 -34.34 19.38
C SER A 858 -28.64 -34.25 17.89
N ALA A 859 -28.08 -35.18 17.11
CA ALA A 859 -28.35 -35.28 15.69
C ALA A 859 -29.82 -35.59 15.42
N PHE A 860 -30.38 -35.00 14.36
CA PHE A 860 -31.73 -35.32 13.91
C PHE A 860 -31.83 -35.35 12.39
N THR A 861 -32.84 -36.07 11.91
CA THR A 861 -33.10 -36.32 10.50
C THR A 861 -34.59 -36.13 10.23
N LYS A 862 -34.98 -35.21 9.35
CA LYS A 862 -36.38 -34.92 8.98
C LYS A 862 -36.57 -35.05 7.47
N ALA A 863 -37.61 -35.76 7.05
CA ALA A 863 -37.91 -35.97 5.63
C ALA A 863 -38.44 -34.70 4.96
N ARG A 864 -38.00 -34.44 3.73
CA ARG A 864 -38.29 -33.24 2.94
C ARG A 864 -38.69 -33.62 1.51
N GLY A 865 -39.88 -34.21 1.37
CA GLY A 865 -40.32 -34.78 0.09
C GLY A 865 -39.42 -35.94 -0.35
N ALA A 866 -38.65 -35.74 -1.42
CA ALA A 866 -37.64 -36.69 -1.91
C ALA A 866 -36.19 -36.35 -1.45
N GLU A 867 -36.07 -35.46 -0.46
CA GLU A 867 -34.82 -35.04 0.17
C GLU A 867 -34.86 -35.30 1.68
N THR A 868 -33.72 -35.17 2.34
CA THR A 868 -33.59 -35.36 3.79
C THR A 868 -32.84 -34.18 4.40
N LEU A 869 -33.45 -33.49 5.37
CA LEU A 869 -32.74 -32.54 6.21
C LEU A 869 -32.04 -33.30 7.34
N VAL A 870 -30.74 -33.11 7.48
CA VAL A 870 -29.89 -33.69 8.54
C VAL A 870 -29.25 -32.56 9.33
N TYR A 871 -29.14 -32.73 10.64
CA TYR A 871 -28.34 -31.88 11.51
C TYR A 871 -27.27 -32.72 12.24
N ASP A 872 -26.02 -32.27 12.17
CA ASP A 872 -24.89 -32.85 12.90
C ASP A 872 -24.44 -31.92 14.05
N PRO A 873 -24.53 -32.37 15.32
CA PRO A 873 -24.09 -31.59 16.47
C PRO A 873 -22.57 -31.53 16.63
N LEU A 874 -21.79 -32.43 16.00
CA LEU A 874 -20.32 -32.40 16.09
C LEU A 874 -19.74 -31.26 15.25
N THR A 875 -20.36 -30.95 14.11
CA THR A 875 -19.96 -29.84 13.23
C THR A 875 -20.89 -28.63 13.27
N ASN A 876 -21.94 -28.67 14.11
CA ASN A 876 -23.03 -27.68 14.20
C ASN A 876 -23.54 -27.24 12.81
N THR A 877 -23.77 -28.21 11.94
CA THR A 877 -24.07 -27.98 10.52
C THR A 877 -25.37 -28.67 10.12
N PHE A 878 -26.22 -27.94 9.40
CA PHE A 878 -27.42 -28.45 8.75
C PHE A 878 -27.11 -28.78 7.30
N ALA A 879 -27.62 -29.90 6.79
CA ALA A 879 -27.42 -30.37 5.43
C ALA A 879 -28.74 -30.84 4.81
N VAL A 880 -29.01 -30.45 3.56
CA VAL A 880 -30.09 -31.05 2.75
C VAL A 880 -29.48 -32.07 1.80
N GLN A 881 -29.72 -33.35 2.08
CA GLN A 881 -29.24 -34.48 1.28
C GLN A 881 -30.27 -34.87 0.22
N GLY A 882 -29.80 -35.15 -1.00
CA GLY A 882 -30.64 -35.75 -2.04
C GLY A 882 -30.80 -37.27 -1.86
N VAL A 883 -31.62 -37.89 -2.73
CA VAL A 883 -31.83 -39.37 -2.79
C VAL A 883 -30.55 -40.22 -2.92
N SER A 884 -29.40 -39.62 -3.27
CA SER A 884 -28.09 -40.28 -3.32
C SER A 884 -27.26 -40.15 -2.02
N GLY A 885 -27.81 -39.54 -0.96
CA GLY A 885 -27.10 -39.26 0.30
C GLY A 885 -26.12 -38.09 0.25
N ALA A 886 -25.76 -37.59 -0.94
CA ALA A 886 -24.89 -36.43 -1.10
C ALA A 886 -25.61 -35.13 -0.67
N PRO A 887 -24.94 -34.22 0.08
CA PRO A 887 -25.51 -32.92 0.44
C PRO A 887 -25.58 -31.99 -0.78
N LYS A 888 -26.77 -31.44 -1.05
CA LYS A 888 -26.98 -30.39 -2.05
C LYS A 888 -26.63 -29.00 -1.52
N THR A 889 -26.94 -28.77 -0.24
CA THR A 889 -26.63 -27.53 0.49
C THR A 889 -26.22 -27.88 1.92
N MET A 890 -25.32 -27.08 2.49
CA MET A 890 -24.93 -27.14 3.90
C MET A 890 -24.80 -25.72 4.44
N PHE A 891 -25.21 -25.50 5.69
CA PHE A 891 -25.13 -24.20 6.36
C PHE A 891 -24.98 -24.36 7.88
N ARG A 892 -24.35 -23.39 8.54
CA ARG A 892 -24.30 -23.31 10.01
C ARG A 892 -25.28 -22.25 10.51
N PRO A 893 -25.77 -22.35 11.77
CA PRO A 893 -26.67 -21.36 12.36
C PRO A 893 -26.22 -19.90 12.20
N MET A 894 -24.95 -19.62 12.50
CA MET A 894 -24.41 -18.25 12.52
C MET A 894 -24.27 -17.65 11.12
N ASP A 895 -23.88 -18.44 10.11
CA ASP A 895 -23.83 -18.00 8.71
C ASP A 895 -25.23 -17.58 8.22
N GLY A 896 -26.28 -18.25 8.71
CA GLY A 896 -27.68 -17.95 8.44
C GLY A 896 -28.19 -16.63 9.04
N ILE A 897 -27.57 -16.11 10.11
CA ILE A 897 -27.98 -14.86 10.77
C ILE A 897 -27.84 -13.67 9.81
N ASN A 898 -26.72 -13.60 9.08
CA ASN A 898 -26.46 -12.54 8.10
C ASN A 898 -27.35 -12.62 6.84
N TYR A 899 -28.06 -13.72 6.64
CA TYR A 899 -29.07 -13.88 5.60
C TYR A 899 -30.49 -13.53 6.12
N TRP A 900 -30.86 -14.04 7.29
CA TRP A 900 -32.18 -13.81 7.90
C TRP A 900 -32.36 -12.41 8.50
N ASN A 901 -31.28 -11.68 8.82
CA ASN A 901 -31.34 -10.26 9.19
C ASN A 901 -31.30 -9.32 7.97
N LYS A 902 -31.09 -9.84 6.74
CA LYS A 902 -31.12 -9.10 5.47
C LYS A 902 -32.37 -9.41 4.62
N GLN A 903 -33.37 -10.07 5.19
CA GLN A 903 -34.65 -10.46 4.57
C GLN A 903 -35.84 -9.91 5.35
#